data_AF-A0A975Y232-F1
#
_entry.id   AF-A0A975Y232-F1
#
_cell.length_a   1.000
_cell.length_b   1.000
_cell.length_c   1.000
_cell.angle_alpha   90.00
_cell.angle_beta   90.00
_cell.angle_gamma   90.00
#
_symmetry.space_group_name_H-M   'P 1'
#
loop_
_entity.id
_entity.type
_entity.pdbx_description
1 polymer ?
#
loop_
_entity_poly.entity_id
_entity_poly.type
_entity_poly.pdbx_seq_one_letter_code
_entity_poly.pdbx_strand_id
1 'polypeptide(L)'
;MASDTRAGAARVAVVATGGTIASLYDGELAGVVAVLSVQDLVRSTGEDSSALVGSIIDLARVNSWNVDPPLMWDVAATVAQLVARDDVSGVVVTHGTDTLEETAFLVDVLVDTEKPVVFTAAMRAADDVSPDGPNNLRSALRAAASPGLRGLGVVVCLDGVLQAARWARKWHTQSTAAFSNGAAPVATLDPDGEVRRTCDGLPRWTVPGGSVGATSRPDDVPILQAYSGMSARAARGLIDATSPPGTGHRRLRTRTRANCRARRSHRPGRCRCSRGGLHARPPRRHLGRLRRSRWGNGPRRPRRRRCGRAQRSQDQAASLGMPREPRSDVGATVVLGGRGSPGPRCGRTRPMTSESGLQLAQQLIRLPSTPESGGEPRVAELLADRLEAAGFTVTVDAYADEHVNLVARWGDPGRPALCLSGHLDTVTVVEDDWTADPHAADVVGTRLYGRGAVDMKTGVAAMVRTAEDYAASPPPDAVPLALVLTAQEEVGSLGAAALTRESGLLPDSCFLLIAEPTSNQPMLGHRGALWLDLLSHGRSCHGSTPELGENAIDKLVEALSRVNAWAAKTATTHEVLGRRTLNTGRIRGGVLRNIVPDFATAQLDFRTAFEEDAGAIPAQLEELLHELATVEPMLSLPPVYTAPGNPWVRLVRTIASRHIALSDSPPVARFFTDASVLTKAFGDVPTVICGPGSPDQAHVVDEWCEVDDISTATAIYTDLLRSASQAQAQ
;
A
#
# COMPACT_ATOMS: atom_id res chain seq x y z
N MET A 1 -59.48 11.42 -45.07
CA MET A 1 -58.02 11.46 -44.89
C MET A 1 -57.74 11.89 -43.47
N ALA A 2 -57.51 10.94 -42.56
CA ALA A 2 -56.93 11.21 -41.25
C ALA A 2 -55.57 10.52 -41.27
N SER A 3 -54.52 11.32 -41.30
CA SER A 3 -53.14 10.90 -41.48
C SER A 3 -52.69 10.02 -40.32
N ASP A 4 -52.25 8.83 -40.69
CA ASP A 4 -51.44 7.92 -39.90
C ASP A 4 -50.11 8.61 -39.53
N THR A 5 -50.00 9.05 -38.28
CA THR A 5 -48.72 9.41 -37.66
C THR A 5 -48.66 8.78 -36.28
N ARG A 6 -48.46 7.45 -36.23
CA ARG A 6 -47.74 6.85 -35.11
C ARG A 6 -46.30 7.37 -35.17
N ALA A 7 -46.04 8.51 -34.52
CA ALA A 7 -44.68 8.82 -34.09
C ALA A 7 -44.22 7.61 -33.25
N GLY A 8 -43.23 6.87 -33.73
CA GLY A 8 -42.72 5.69 -33.03
C GLY A 8 -42.32 6.09 -31.62
N ALA A 9 -42.94 5.50 -30.59
CA ALA A 9 -42.59 5.77 -29.21
C ALA A 9 -41.09 5.54 -29.03
N ALA A 10 -40.36 6.55 -28.52
CA ALA A 10 -38.93 6.43 -28.28
C ALA A 10 -38.65 5.27 -27.29
N ARG A 11 -37.70 4.41 -27.64
CA ARG A 11 -37.42 3.16 -26.91
C ARG A 11 -36.00 3.14 -26.34
N VAL A 12 -35.74 2.23 -25.42
CA VAL A 12 -34.42 2.05 -24.81
C VAL A 12 -33.53 1.25 -25.77
N ALA A 13 -32.30 1.73 -25.98
CA ALA A 13 -31.28 0.98 -26.69
C ALA A 13 -30.42 0.18 -25.70
N VAL A 14 -30.09 -1.07 -26.01
CA VAL A 14 -29.22 -1.93 -25.19
C VAL A 14 -27.89 -2.12 -25.92
N VAL A 15 -26.78 -1.77 -25.27
CA VAL A 15 -25.41 -2.03 -25.72
C VAL A 15 -24.82 -3.12 -24.85
N ALA A 16 -24.34 -4.19 -25.46
CA ALA A 16 -23.72 -5.29 -24.74
C ALA A 16 -22.24 -5.42 -25.03
N THR A 17 -21.45 -5.56 -23.97
CA THR A 17 -20.01 -5.78 -24.04
C THR A 17 -19.59 -7.18 -23.54
N GLY A 18 -20.54 -7.95 -23.01
CA GLY A 18 -20.33 -9.27 -22.39
C GLY A 18 -20.40 -9.22 -20.86
N GLY A 19 -19.65 -10.12 -20.21
CA GLY A 19 -19.57 -10.22 -18.74
C GLY A 19 -20.55 -11.21 -18.09
N THR A 20 -20.43 -11.37 -16.77
CA THR A 20 -21.14 -12.37 -15.93
C THR A 20 -22.65 -12.41 -16.16
N ILE A 21 -23.26 -11.27 -16.50
CA ILE A 21 -24.69 -11.13 -16.79
C ILE A 21 -25.18 -11.98 -17.98
N ALA A 22 -24.28 -12.35 -18.89
CA ALA A 22 -24.55 -13.17 -20.06
C ALA A 22 -23.77 -14.51 -20.05
N SER A 23 -23.12 -14.84 -18.94
CA SER A 23 -22.22 -16.00 -18.85
C SER A 23 -22.86 -17.21 -18.16
N LEU A 24 -22.53 -18.40 -18.66
CA LEU A 24 -22.86 -19.72 -18.09
C LEU A 24 -21.57 -20.36 -17.56
N TYR A 25 -21.66 -21.15 -16.49
CA TYR A 25 -20.51 -21.83 -15.90
C TYR A 25 -20.03 -23.00 -16.80
N ASP A 26 -18.74 -23.02 -17.14
CA ASP A 26 -18.11 -24.12 -17.88
C ASP A 26 -17.22 -24.96 -16.95
N GLY A 27 -17.63 -26.21 -16.73
CA GLY A 27 -16.97 -27.16 -15.83
C GLY A 27 -15.58 -27.63 -16.28
N GLU A 28 -15.20 -27.47 -17.56
CA GLU A 28 -13.86 -27.86 -18.03
C GLU A 28 -12.81 -26.76 -17.84
N LEU A 29 -13.22 -25.49 -17.77
CA LEU A 29 -12.33 -24.32 -17.69
C LEU A 29 -12.30 -23.66 -16.29
N ALA A 30 -13.11 -24.13 -15.35
CA ALA A 30 -13.25 -23.54 -14.00
C ALA A 30 -13.53 -22.01 -14.06
N GLY A 31 -14.42 -21.58 -14.96
CA GLY A 31 -14.75 -20.18 -15.18
C GLY A 31 -16.06 -19.99 -15.94
N VAL A 32 -16.56 -18.76 -15.96
CA VAL A 32 -17.83 -18.41 -16.62
C VAL A 32 -17.57 -18.02 -18.07
N VAL A 33 -18.25 -18.65 -19.02
CA VAL A 33 -18.14 -18.36 -20.46
C VAL A 33 -19.40 -17.61 -20.91
N ALA A 34 -19.24 -16.49 -21.62
CA ALA A 34 -20.37 -15.71 -22.15
C ALA A 34 -21.12 -16.50 -23.25
N VAL A 35 -22.23 -17.16 -22.90
CA VAL A 35 -22.96 -18.07 -23.81
C VAL A 35 -24.37 -17.56 -24.16
N LEU A 36 -25.02 -16.75 -23.31
CA LEU A 36 -26.37 -16.25 -23.60
C LEU A 36 -26.33 -15.06 -24.56
N SER A 37 -27.24 -15.06 -25.55
CA SER A 37 -27.44 -13.88 -26.39
C SER A 37 -28.14 -12.78 -25.59
N VAL A 38 -27.80 -11.52 -25.85
CA VAL A 38 -28.44 -10.35 -25.21
C VAL A 38 -29.95 -10.35 -25.44
N GLN A 39 -30.40 -10.92 -26.55
CA GLN A 39 -31.83 -11.08 -26.86
C GLN A 39 -32.52 -12.03 -25.90
N ASP A 40 -31.85 -13.11 -25.47
CA ASP A 40 -32.40 -14.05 -24.49
C ASP A 40 -32.42 -13.43 -23.08
N LEU A 41 -31.40 -12.65 -22.74
CA LEU A 41 -31.38 -11.89 -21.49
C LEU A 41 -32.47 -10.81 -21.45
N VAL A 42 -32.74 -10.13 -22.56
CA VAL A 42 -33.87 -9.18 -22.64
C VAL A 42 -35.21 -9.90 -22.47
N ARG A 43 -35.40 -11.08 -23.06
CA ARG A 43 -36.63 -11.87 -22.89
C ARG A 43 -36.86 -12.30 -21.44
N SER A 44 -35.80 -12.59 -20.68
CA SER A 44 -35.92 -12.98 -19.26
C SER A 44 -36.30 -11.84 -18.32
N THR A 45 -36.32 -10.58 -18.80
CA THR A 45 -36.78 -9.43 -18.02
C THR A 45 -38.31 -9.32 -17.88
N GLY A 46 -39.08 -10.11 -18.63
CA GLY A 46 -40.55 -10.07 -18.66
C GLY A 46 -41.11 -9.23 -19.81
N GLU A 47 -42.36 -9.50 -20.23
CA GLU A 47 -42.98 -8.90 -21.43
C GLU A 47 -43.01 -7.36 -21.37
N ASP A 48 -43.38 -6.77 -20.24
CA ASP A 48 -43.47 -5.31 -20.10
C ASP A 48 -42.13 -4.60 -20.26
N SER A 49 -41.05 -5.19 -19.74
CA SER A 49 -39.71 -4.56 -19.77
C SER A 49 -38.98 -4.84 -21.08
N SER A 50 -39.17 -6.03 -21.66
CA SER A 50 -38.66 -6.35 -23.00
C SER A 50 -39.30 -5.49 -24.10
N ALA A 51 -40.58 -5.09 -23.93
CA ALA A 51 -41.26 -4.18 -24.86
C ALA A 51 -40.66 -2.76 -24.91
N LEU A 52 -39.90 -2.35 -23.88
CA LEU A 52 -39.19 -1.07 -23.84
C LEU A 52 -37.98 -1.04 -24.78
N VAL A 53 -37.47 -2.19 -25.21
CA VAL A 53 -36.25 -2.29 -26.02
C VAL A 53 -36.56 -1.99 -27.49
N GLY A 54 -35.83 -1.03 -28.06
CA GLY A 54 -35.95 -0.61 -29.46
C GLY A 54 -34.84 -1.13 -30.35
N SER A 55 -33.61 -1.18 -29.83
CA SER A 55 -32.43 -1.67 -30.56
C SER A 55 -31.46 -2.36 -29.62
N ILE A 56 -30.84 -3.43 -30.09
CA ILE A 56 -29.79 -4.16 -29.38
C ILE A 56 -28.51 -4.10 -30.22
N ILE A 57 -27.41 -3.66 -29.61
CA ILE A 57 -26.08 -3.63 -30.21
C ILE A 57 -25.19 -4.56 -29.40
N ASP A 58 -24.77 -5.65 -30.04
CA ASP A 58 -23.79 -6.59 -29.50
C ASP A 58 -22.39 -6.08 -29.91
N LEU A 59 -21.82 -5.22 -29.06
CA LEU A 59 -20.58 -4.49 -29.34
C LEU A 59 -19.35 -5.38 -29.11
N ALA A 60 -19.37 -6.19 -28.06
CA ALA A 60 -18.32 -7.14 -27.73
C ALA A 60 -18.86 -8.29 -26.87
N ARG A 61 -18.10 -9.38 -26.80
CA ARG A 61 -18.34 -10.52 -25.90
C ARG A 61 -17.05 -10.92 -25.20
N VAL A 62 -16.62 -10.07 -24.27
CA VAL A 62 -15.40 -10.30 -23.48
C VAL A 62 -15.74 -10.36 -21.99
N ASN A 63 -14.87 -11.01 -21.22
CA ASN A 63 -14.92 -10.91 -19.76
C ASN A 63 -14.50 -9.50 -19.33
N SER A 64 -15.00 -9.04 -18.18
CA SER A 64 -14.77 -7.65 -17.74
C SER A 64 -13.30 -7.29 -17.62
N TRP A 65 -12.48 -8.20 -17.07
CA TRP A 65 -11.02 -8.03 -16.96
C TRP A 65 -10.29 -7.95 -18.31
N ASN A 66 -10.96 -8.28 -19.42
CA ASN A 66 -10.47 -8.14 -20.80
C ASN A 66 -11.05 -6.90 -21.52
N VAL A 67 -11.85 -6.07 -20.84
CA VAL A 67 -12.28 -4.78 -21.37
C VAL A 67 -11.13 -3.80 -21.22
N ASP A 68 -10.49 -3.48 -22.34
CA ASP A 68 -9.35 -2.57 -22.41
C ASP A 68 -9.78 -1.14 -22.79
N PRO A 69 -8.91 -0.14 -22.63
CA PRO A 69 -9.23 1.25 -22.99
C PRO A 69 -9.75 1.48 -24.43
N PRO A 70 -9.26 0.79 -25.50
CA PRO A 70 -9.92 0.86 -26.80
C PRO A 70 -11.39 0.44 -26.76
N LEU A 71 -11.72 -0.70 -26.13
CA LEU A 71 -13.11 -1.14 -26.05
C LEU A 71 -13.96 -0.18 -25.19
N MET A 72 -13.44 0.35 -24.10
CA MET A 72 -14.13 1.40 -23.31
C MET A 72 -14.45 2.64 -24.16
N TRP A 73 -13.53 3.01 -25.06
CA TRP A 73 -13.73 4.12 -25.99
C TRP A 73 -14.83 3.80 -27.01
N ASP A 74 -14.85 2.58 -27.56
CA ASP A 74 -15.88 2.12 -28.49
C ASP A 74 -17.27 2.08 -27.83
N VAL A 75 -17.34 1.72 -26.54
CA VAL A 75 -18.57 1.82 -25.74
C VAL A 75 -19.05 3.26 -25.68
N ALA A 76 -18.16 4.20 -25.32
CA ALA A 76 -18.50 5.62 -25.24
C ALA A 76 -18.94 6.19 -26.61
N ALA A 77 -18.27 5.80 -27.69
CA ALA A 77 -18.64 6.18 -29.06
C ALA A 77 -20.03 5.67 -29.44
N THR A 78 -20.31 4.41 -29.12
CA THR A 78 -21.60 3.76 -29.41
C THR A 78 -22.73 4.42 -28.63
N VAL A 79 -22.52 4.69 -27.33
CA VAL A 79 -23.50 5.39 -26.48
C VAL A 79 -23.76 6.78 -27.03
N ALA A 80 -22.73 7.54 -27.40
CA ALA A 80 -22.87 8.88 -27.98
C ALA A 80 -23.72 8.89 -29.27
N GLN A 81 -23.53 7.91 -30.15
CA GLN A 81 -24.32 7.77 -31.37
C GLN A 81 -25.79 7.44 -31.06
N LEU A 82 -26.04 6.59 -30.06
CA LEU A 82 -27.39 6.19 -29.68
C LEU A 82 -28.19 7.30 -29.04
N VAL A 83 -27.59 8.02 -28.08
CA VAL A 83 -28.29 9.12 -27.40
C VAL A 83 -28.61 10.28 -28.34
N ALA A 84 -27.88 10.44 -29.43
CA ALA A 84 -28.17 11.43 -30.47
C ALA A 84 -29.40 11.11 -31.34
N ARG A 85 -29.90 9.86 -31.33
CA ARG A 85 -31.05 9.46 -32.16
C ARG A 85 -32.38 9.81 -31.50
N ASP A 86 -33.30 10.42 -32.24
CA ASP A 86 -34.62 10.82 -31.72
C ASP A 86 -35.53 9.64 -31.33
N ASP A 87 -35.32 8.46 -31.93
CA ASP A 87 -36.06 7.24 -31.62
C ASP A 87 -35.58 6.52 -30.35
N VAL A 88 -34.52 7.02 -29.70
CA VAL A 88 -33.95 6.47 -28.47
C VAL A 88 -34.31 7.34 -27.27
N SER A 89 -34.96 6.76 -26.26
CA SER A 89 -35.35 7.44 -25.01
C SER A 89 -34.25 7.41 -23.94
N GLY A 90 -33.41 6.38 -23.95
CA GLY A 90 -32.27 6.16 -23.05
C GLY A 90 -31.43 4.95 -23.49
N VAL A 91 -30.27 4.75 -22.88
CA VAL A 91 -29.33 3.67 -23.20
C VAL A 91 -29.04 2.82 -21.98
N VAL A 92 -29.10 1.50 -22.11
CA VAL A 92 -28.60 0.54 -21.12
C VAL A 92 -27.34 -0.11 -21.64
N VAL A 93 -26.30 -0.16 -20.83
CA VAL A 93 -25.05 -0.87 -21.14
C VAL A 93 -24.94 -2.08 -20.20
N THR A 94 -24.97 -3.29 -20.75
CA THR A 94 -24.64 -4.50 -19.97
C THR A 94 -23.14 -4.71 -20.01
N HIS A 95 -22.54 -4.81 -18.83
CA HIS A 95 -21.10 -4.90 -18.65
C HIS A 95 -20.73 -6.01 -17.66
N GLY A 96 -19.48 -6.45 -17.67
CA GLY A 96 -18.92 -7.20 -16.55
C GLY A 96 -18.55 -6.27 -15.39
N THR A 97 -18.31 -6.83 -14.19
CA THR A 97 -18.20 -6.02 -12.97
C THR A 97 -16.79 -5.54 -12.63
N ASP A 98 -15.73 -6.04 -13.25
CA ASP A 98 -14.35 -5.68 -12.87
C ASP A 98 -13.88 -4.34 -13.43
N THR A 99 -14.52 -3.85 -14.48
CA THR A 99 -14.14 -2.62 -15.20
C THR A 99 -15.35 -1.71 -15.47
N LEU A 100 -16.44 -1.97 -14.74
CA LEU A 100 -17.72 -1.29 -14.93
C LEU A 100 -17.63 0.18 -14.55
N GLU A 101 -17.04 0.49 -13.40
CA GLU A 101 -16.97 1.85 -12.87
C GLU A 101 -16.09 2.76 -13.72
N GLU A 102 -14.97 2.27 -14.23
CA GLU A 102 -14.07 3.00 -15.13
C GLU A 102 -14.75 3.29 -16.46
N THR A 103 -15.44 2.29 -17.02
CA THR A 103 -16.16 2.45 -18.28
C THR A 103 -17.34 3.42 -18.12
N ALA A 104 -18.13 3.27 -17.07
CA ALA A 104 -19.26 4.14 -16.78
C ALA A 104 -18.79 5.58 -16.55
N PHE A 105 -17.70 5.78 -15.81
CA PHE A 105 -17.09 7.09 -15.57
C PHE A 105 -16.60 7.73 -16.86
N LEU A 106 -15.91 6.96 -17.73
CA LEU A 106 -15.45 7.45 -19.02
C LEU A 106 -16.62 7.93 -19.89
N VAL A 107 -17.72 7.18 -19.93
CA VAL A 107 -18.93 7.59 -20.66
C VAL A 107 -19.55 8.85 -20.06
N ASP A 108 -19.60 8.99 -18.73
CA ASP A 108 -20.15 10.18 -18.07
C ASP A 108 -19.38 11.46 -18.42
N VAL A 109 -18.07 11.32 -18.57
CA VAL A 109 -17.16 12.43 -18.88
C VAL A 109 -17.21 12.81 -20.37
N LEU A 110 -17.36 11.82 -21.26
CA LEU A 110 -17.24 12.00 -22.71
C LEU A 110 -18.56 12.16 -23.46
N VAL A 111 -19.70 11.82 -22.87
CA VAL A 111 -21.00 11.84 -23.54
C VAL A 111 -21.90 12.90 -22.91
N ASP A 112 -22.02 14.05 -23.57
CA ASP A 112 -22.95 15.09 -23.16
C ASP A 112 -24.37 14.79 -23.64
N THR A 113 -25.23 14.39 -22.69
CA THR A 113 -26.63 14.04 -22.95
C THR A 113 -27.49 14.28 -21.71
N GLU A 114 -28.76 14.64 -21.93
CA GLU A 114 -29.79 14.62 -20.89
C GLU A 114 -30.57 13.29 -20.84
N LYS A 115 -30.45 12.46 -21.89
CA LYS A 115 -31.09 11.14 -21.92
C LYS A 115 -30.42 10.20 -20.92
N PRO A 116 -31.17 9.34 -20.22
CA PRO A 116 -30.59 8.41 -19.26
C PRO A 116 -29.60 7.43 -19.91
N VAL A 117 -28.46 7.21 -19.23
CA VAL A 117 -27.51 6.15 -19.58
C VAL A 117 -27.28 5.31 -18.32
N VAL A 118 -27.60 4.02 -18.39
CA VAL A 118 -27.59 3.12 -17.23
C VAL A 118 -26.67 1.94 -17.50
N PHE A 119 -25.59 1.84 -16.74
CA PHE A 119 -24.74 0.66 -16.70
C PHE A 119 -25.32 -0.37 -15.75
N THR A 120 -25.30 -1.63 -16.14
CA THR A 120 -25.74 -2.74 -15.29
C THR A 120 -24.92 -3.99 -15.54
N ALA A 121 -24.95 -4.91 -14.58
CA ALA A 121 -24.19 -6.14 -14.59
C ALA A 121 -24.86 -7.19 -13.69
N ALA A 122 -24.22 -8.35 -13.54
CA ALA A 122 -24.61 -9.38 -12.60
C ALA A 122 -23.40 -9.82 -11.79
N MET A 123 -23.62 -10.11 -10.52
CA MET A 123 -22.60 -10.70 -9.64
C MET A 123 -22.70 -12.23 -9.63
N ARG A 124 -23.85 -12.77 -10.04
CA ARG A 124 -24.11 -14.21 -10.18
C ARG A 124 -24.26 -14.58 -11.66
N ALA A 125 -23.78 -15.77 -12.01
CA ALA A 125 -23.88 -16.29 -13.37
C ALA A 125 -25.34 -16.56 -13.74
N ALA A 126 -25.64 -16.63 -15.03
CA ALA A 126 -27.03 -16.78 -15.49
C ALA A 126 -27.63 -18.17 -15.19
N ASP A 127 -26.80 -19.17 -14.95
CA ASP A 127 -27.16 -20.53 -14.55
C ASP A 127 -27.10 -20.79 -13.04
N ASP A 128 -26.82 -19.75 -12.25
CA ASP A 128 -26.89 -19.82 -10.79
C ASP A 128 -28.35 -20.09 -10.33
N VAL A 129 -28.53 -20.62 -9.13
CA VAL A 129 -29.84 -20.92 -8.54
C VAL A 129 -30.68 -19.65 -8.37
N SER A 130 -30.04 -18.50 -8.17
CA SER A 130 -30.68 -17.20 -8.02
C SER A 130 -29.90 -16.11 -8.77
N PRO A 131 -30.01 -16.06 -10.11
CA PRO A 131 -29.27 -15.10 -10.93
C PRO A 131 -29.84 -13.70 -10.71
N ASP A 132 -28.95 -12.71 -10.51
CA ASP A 132 -29.35 -11.30 -10.35
C ASP A 132 -29.45 -10.54 -11.68
N GLY A 133 -28.82 -11.06 -12.74
CA GLY A 133 -28.78 -10.46 -14.07
C GLY A 133 -30.14 -10.05 -14.66
N PRO A 134 -31.15 -10.93 -14.71
CA PRO A 134 -32.46 -10.57 -15.25
C PRO A 134 -33.15 -9.43 -14.50
N ASN A 135 -33.05 -9.40 -13.17
CA ASN A 135 -33.65 -8.33 -12.35
C ASN A 135 -32.87 -7.02 -12.48
N ASN A 136 -31.53 -7.09 -12.53
CA ASN A 136 -30.68 -5.93 -12.76
C ASN A 136 -30.94 -5.31 -14.14
N LEU A 137 -31.06 -6.12 -15.19
CA LEU A 137 -31.40 -5.64 -16.53
C LEU A 137 -32.82 -5.07 -16.58
N ARG A 138 -33.81 -5.72 -15.96
CA ARG A 138 -35.18 -5.18 -15.86
C ARG A 138 -35.17 -3.80 -15.21
N SER A 139 -34.44 -3.66 -14.12
CA SER A 139 -34.31 -2.40 -13.38
C SER A 139 -33.64 -1.32 -14.22
N ALA A 140 -32.56 -1.66 -14.93
CA ALA A 140 -31.86 -0.75 -15.81
C ALA A 140 -32.73 -0.29 -16.99
N LEU A 141 -33.53 -1.18 -17.59
CA LEU A 141 -34.46 -0.84 -18.67
C LEU A 141 -35.53 0.14 -18.21
N ARG A 142 -36.12 -0.08 -17.04
CA ARG A 142 -37.12 0.83 -16.46
C ARG A 142 -36.50 2.18 -16.07
N ALA A 143 -35.31 2.16 -15.49
CA ALA A 143 -34.55 3.37 -15.19
C ALA A 143 -34.26 4.19 -16.45
N ALA A 144 -33.80 3.54 -17.52
CA ALA A 144 -33.45 4.21 -18.78
C ALA A 144 -34.68 4.75 -19.52
N ALA A 145 -35.86 4.14 -19.35
CA ALA A 145 -37.11 4.63 -19.90
C ALA A 145 -37.74 5.76 -19.05
N SER A 146 -37.34 5.91 -17.79
CA SER A 146 -37.97 6.84 -16.86
C SER A 146 -37.55 8.30 -17.13
N PRO A 147 -38.52 9.23 -17.26
CA PRO A 147 -38.23 10.67 -17.23
C PRO A 147 -37.52 11.10 -15.94
N GLY A 148 -37.77 10.37 -14.85
CA GLY A 148 -37.17 10.54 -13.54
C GLY A 148 -35.66 10.26 -13.50
N LEU A 149 -35.00 9.91 -14.60
CA LEU A 149 -33.53 9.80 -14.63
C LEU A 149 -32.85 10.83 -15.56
N ARG A 150 -33.64 11.63 -16.28
CA ARG A 150 -33.10 12.66 -17.20
C ARG A 150 -32.26 13.69 -16.47
N GLY A 151 -31.12 14.03 -17.06
CA GLY A 151 -30.19 15.04 -16.54
C GLY A 151 -29.37 14.60 -15.31
N LEU A 152 -29.44 13.34 -14.88
CA LEU A 152 -28.62 12.83 -13.76
C LEU A 152 -27.24 12.29 -14.19
N GLY A 153 -26.93 12.32 -15.49
CA GLY A 153 -25.70 11.75 -16.03
C GLY A 153 -25.76 10.23 -16.18
N VAL A 154 -24.59 9.60 -16.25
CA VAL A 154 -24.47 8.15 -16.31
C VAL A 154 -24.58 7.57 -14.90
N VAL A 155 -25.36 6.50 -14.77
CA VAL A 155 -25.56 5.80 -13.49
C VAL A 155 -25.27 4.31 -13.61
N VAL A 156 -24.89 3.71 -12.49
CA VAL A 156 -24.70 2.27 -12.32
C VAL A 156 -25.88 1.72 -11.52
N CYS A 157 -26.59 0.74 -12.09
CA CYS A 157 -27.79 0.13 -11.53
C CYS A 157 -27.56 -1.36 -11.22
N LEU A 158 -27.49 -1.69 -9.94
CA LEU A 158 -27.51 -3.05 -9.42
C LEU A 158 -28.45 -3.12 -8.20
N ASP A 159 -29.20 -4.21 -8.08
CA ASP A 159 -30.11 -4.47 -6.95
C ASP A 159 -31.13 -3.32 -6.71
N GLY A 160 -31.59 -2.69 -7.79
CA GLY A 160 -32.53 -1.56 -7.73
C GLY A 160 -31.94 -0.25 -7.19
N VAL A 161 -30.63 -0.19 -6.93
CA VAL A 161 -29.93 1.00 -6.45
C VAL A 161 -29.17 1.65 -7.60
N LEU A 162 -29.34 2.97 -7.78
CA LEU A 162 -28.68 3.74 -8.83
C LEU A 162 -27.63 4.65 -8.23
N GLN A 163 -26.38 4.39 -8.56
CA GLN A 163 -25.21 5.17 -8.17
C GLN A 163 -24.76 6.05 -9.32
N ALA A 164 -24.34 7.29 -9.05
CA ALA A 164 -23.71 8.10 -10.08
C ALA A 164 -22.38 7.46 -10.50
N ALA A 165 -22.13 7.32 -11.80
CA ALA A 165 -20.90 6.72 -12.33
C ALA A 165 -19.64 7.39 -11.77
N ARG A 166 -19.72 8.70 -11.55
CA ARG A 166 -18.68 9.53 -10.92
C ARG A 166 -18.16 9.03 -9.57
N TRP A 167 -19.00 8.38 -8.80
CA TRP A 167 -18.68 7.94 -7.44
C TRP A 167 -18.86 6.45 -7.23
N ALA A 168 -19.44 5.73 -8.20
CA ALA A 168 -19.59 4.30 -8.13
C ALA A 168 -18.23 3.63 -7.93
N ARG A 169 -18.14 2.77 -6.92
CA ARG A 169 -17.00 1.89 -6.68
C ARG A 169 -17.50 0.50 -6.35
N LYS A 170 -16.82 -0.51 -6.87
CA LYS A 170 -17.00 -1.91 -6.51
C LYS A 170 -16.40 -2.09 -5.13
N TRP A 171 -17.26 -2.28 -4.14
CA TRP A 171 -16.85 -2.40 -2.74
C TRP A 171 -17.00 -3.83 -2.21
N HIS A 172 -17.65 -4.71 -2.98
CA HIS A 172 -17.88 -6.10 -2.59
C HIS A 172 -17.83 -7.06 -3.78
N THR A 173 -17.05 -8.14 -3.67
CA THR A 173 -16.80 -9.09 -4.77
C THR A 173 -17.90 -10.13 -4.97
N GLN A 174 -18.86 -10.24 -4.06
CA GLN A 174 -19.93 -11.27 -4.11
C GLN A 174 -21.37 -10.75 -3.86
N SER A 175 -21.53 -9.47 -3.49
CA SER A 175 -22.85 -8.94 -3.10
C SER A 175 -23.60 -8.52 -4.35
N THR A 176 -24.90 -8.80 -4.47
CA THR A 176 -25.72 -8.31 -5.59
C THR A 176 -25.78 -6.78 -5.63
N ALA A 177 -25.56 -6.11 -4.49
CA ALA A 177 -25.35 -4.67 -4.36
C ALA A 177 -23.84 -4.31 -4.34
N ALA A 178 -23.06 -4.84 -5.29
CA ALA A 178 -21.60 -4.72 -5.31
C ALA A 178 -21.05 -3.31 -5.47
N PHE A 179 -21.87 -2.35 -5.94
CA PHE A 179 -21.46 -0.98 -6.22
C PHE A 179 -22.06 0.02 -5.24
N SER A 180 -21.19 0.84 -4.65
CA SER A 180 -21.55 1.90 -3.71
C SER A 180 -20.47 2.98 -3.72
N ASN A 181 -20.80 4.15 -3.21
CA ASN A 181 -19.87 5.27 -3.03
C ASN A 181 -19.68 5.65 -1.55
N GLY A 182 -20.21 4.83 -0.62
CA GLY A 182 -20.25 5.16 0.81
C GLY A 182 -21.25 6.26 1.19
N ALA A 183 -21.96 6.85 0.22
CA ALA A 183 -22.97 7.87 0.38
C ALA A 183 -24.36 7.36 -0.07
N ALA A 184 -25.37 8.23 -0.02
CA ALA A 184 -26.71 7.90 -0.50
C ALA A 184 -26.70 7.72 -2.04
N PRO A 185 -27.51 6.78 -2.58
CA PRO A 185 -27.68 6.64 -4.03
C PRO A 185 -28.25 7.92 -4.65
N VAL A 186 -28.21 8.05 -5.97
CA VAL A 186 -28.86 9.17 -6.69
C VAL A 186 -30.32 8.89 -7.03
N ALA A 187 -30.66 7.62 -7.15
CA ALA A 187 -32.03 7.15 -7.21
C ALA A 187 -32.15 5.70 -6.74
N THR A 188 -33.36 5.27 -6.41
CA THR A 188 -33.70 3.86 -6.21
C THR A 188 -34.90 3.50 -7.09
N LEU A 189 -34.99 2.23 -7.48
CA LEU A 189 -36.22 1.66 -8.03
C LEU A 189 -37.02 1.03 -6.89
N ASP A 190 -38.31 1.31 -6.85
CA ASP A 190 -39.22 0.58 -5.97
C ASP A 190 -39.65 -0.76 -6.60
N PRO A 191 -40.31 -1.66 -5.85
CA PRO A 191 -40.74 -2.97 -6.36
C PRO A 191 -41.68 -2.90 -7.56
N ASP A 192 -42.40 -1.79 -7.73
CA ASP A 192 -43.28 -1.52 -8.86
C ASP A 192 -42.51 -0.96 -10.07
N GLY A 193 -41.19 -0.75 -9.91
CA GLY A 193 -40.21 -0.33 -10.90
C GLY A 193 -40.25 1.16 -11.23
N GLU A 194 -40.79 1.98 -10.34
CA GLU A 194 -40.76 3.43 -10.43
C GLU A 194 -39.45 3.99 -9.87
N VAL A 195 -38.91 5.01 -10.56
CA VAL A 195 -37.64 5.64 -10.17
C VAL A 195 -37.90 6.74 -9.14
N ARG A 196 -37.31 6.61 -7.96
CA ARG A 196 -37.35 7.62 -6.90
C ARG A 196 -35.99 8.30 -6.78
N ARG A 197 -35.94 9.58 -7.15
CA ARG A 197 -34.74 10.41 -6.95
C ARG A 197 -34.51 10.67 -5.48
N THR A 198 -33.26 10.58 -5.08
CA THR A 198 -32.79 10.86 -3.71
C THR A 198 -31.93 12.12 -3.66
N CYS A 199 -31.43 12.60 -4.79
CA CYS A 199 -30.80 13.92 -4.93
C CYS A 199 -31.11 14.57 -6.28
N ASP A 200 -30.98 15.88 -6.33
CA ASP A 200 -31.03 16.65 -7.57
C ASP A 200 -29.67 16.62 -8.28
N GLY A 201 -29.70 16.91 -9.59
CA GLY A 201 -28.58 16.75 -10.53
C GLY A 201 -27.20 17.07 -9.96
N LEU A 202 -26.32 16.08 -10.01
CA LEU A 202 -24.96 16.21 -9.55
C LEU A 202 -24.12 17.02 -10.54
N PRO A 203 -23.15 17.84 -10.06
CA PRO A 203 -22.22 18.52 -10.95
C PRO A 203 -21.44 17.51 -11.79
N ARG A 204 -21.67 17.51 -13.11
CA ARG A 204 -20.96 16.64 -14.05
C ARG A 204 -19.65 17.27 -14.51
N TRP A 205 -18.63 16.44 -14.68
CA TRP A 205 -17.39 16.82 -15.34
C TRP A 205 -17.49 16.47 -16.82
N THR A 206 -17.96 17.40 -17.63
CA THR A 206 -17.95 17.23 -19.08
C THR A 206 -16.65 17.78 -19.66
N VAL A 207 -16.10 17.10 -20.66
CA VAL A 207 -14.97 17.63 -21.44
C VAL A 207 -15.50 18.72 -22.37
N PRO A 208 -15.03 19.99 -22.27
CA PRO A 208 -15.50 21.06 -23.14
C PRO A 208 -15.25 20.73 -24.62
N GLY A 209 -16.33 20.64 -25.40
CA GLY A 209 -16.29 20.33 -26.84
C GLY A 209 -16.23 18.84 -27.21
N GLY A 210 -16.30 17.92 -26.24
CA GLY A 210 -16.16 16.48 -26.46
C GLY A 210 -17.50 15.76 -26.60
N SER A 211 -17.84 15.38 -27.83
CA SER A 211 -18.56 14.12 -28.05
C SER A 211 -17.57 13.16 -28.70
N VAL A 212 -17.58 11.89 -28.29
CA VAL A 212 -16.67 10.84 -28.81
C VAL A 212 -16.74 10.72 -30.35
N GLY A 213 -17.83 11.18 -30.98
CA GLY A 213 -17.98 11.22 -32.44
C GLY A 213 -17.07 12.20 -33.17
N ALA A 214 -16.42 13.16 -32.49
CA ALA A 214 -15.57 14.18 -33.10
C ALA A 214 -14.07 14.07 -32.73
N THR A 215 -13.70 13.21 -31.76
CA THR A 215 -12.34 13.11 -31.24
C THR A 215 -11.80 11.68 -31.34
N SER A 216 -10.62 11.52 -31.97
CA SER A 216 -9.88 10.27 -31.92
C SER A 216 -9.44 9.99 -30.48
N ARG A 217 -9.46 8.72 -30.07
CA ARG A 217 -8.86 8.26 -28.81
C ARG A 217 -7.43 8.83 -28.69
N PRO A 218 -7.04 9.39 -27.53
CA PRO A 218 -5.66 9.81 -27.32
C PRO A 218 -4.76 8.58 -27.39
N ASP A 219 -3.76 8.59 -28.28
CA ASP A 219 -2.74 7.53 -28.35
C ASP A 219 -1.73 7.63 -27.19
N ASP A 220 -1.58 8.84 -26.61
CA ASP A 220 -0.73 9.13 -25.47
C ASP A 220 -1.52 9.99 -24.45
N VAL A 221 -1.65 9.51 -23.22
CA VAL A 221 -2.25 10.27 -22.10
C VAL A 221 -1.12 10.78 -21.19
N PRO A 222 -0.73 12.07 -21.28
CA PRO A 222 0.27 12.63 -20.38
C PRO A 222 -0.32 12.79 -18.97
N ILE A 223 0.27 12.08 -18.01
CA ILE A 223 -0.08 12.23 -16.60
C ILE A 223 0.65 13.46 -16.04
N LEU A 224 -0.11 14.47 -15.62
CA LEU A 224 0.42 15.62 -14.90
C LEU A 224 0.23 15.41 -13.40
N GLN A 225 1.33 15.14 -12.69
CA GLN A 225 1.32 15.17 -11.22
C GLN A 225 1.23 16.62 -10.74
N ALA A 226 0.19 16.91 -9.95
CA ALA A 226 -0.04 18.21 -9.33
C ALA A 226 0.04 18.10 -7.80
N TYR A 227 0.24 19.23 -7.13
CA TYR A 227 0.29 19.33 -5.67
C TYR A 227 -0.58 20.51 -5.20
N SER A 228 -1.03 20.47 -3.93
CA SER A 228 -1.85 21.55 -3.37
C SER A 228 -1.08 22.89 -3.40
N GLY A 229 -1.69 23.94 -3.94
CA GLY A 229 -1.04 25.23 -4.18
C GLY A 229 -0.27 25.34 -5.51
N MET A 230 -0.23 24.29 -6.35
CA MET A 230 0.29 24.39 -7.71
C MET A 230 -0.52 25.41 -8.52
N SER A 231 0.17 26.38 -9.13
CA SER A 231 -0.50 27.38 -9.96
C SER A 231 -1.16 26.71 -11.16
N ALA A 232 -2.44 26.99 -11.37
CA ALA A 232 -3.17 26.60 -12.58
C ALA A 232 -2.47 27.06 -13.88
N ARG A 233 -1.61 28.09 -13.80
CA ARG A 233 -0.82 28.59 -14.92
C ARG A 233 0.29 27.64 -15.35
N ALA A 234 0.88 26.89 -14.41
CA ALA A 234 1.91 25.89 -14.70
C ALA A 234 1.29 24.67 -15.38
N ALA A 235 0.15 24.20 -14.87
CA ALA A 235 -0.62 23.12 -15.49
C ALA A 235 -1.10 23.48 -16.90
N ARG A 236 -1.70 24.67 -17.06
CA ARG A 236 -2.10 25.18 -18.39
C ARG A 236 -0.92 25.37 -19.32
N GLY A 237 0.20 25.91 -18.84
CA GLY A 237 1.41 26.07 -19.65
C GLY A 237 2.00 24.74 -20.15
N LEU A 238 1.89 23.66 -19.36
CA LEU A 238 2.27 22.31 -19.79
C LEU A 238 1.29 21.76 -20.84
N ILE A 239 -0.01 21.92 -20.64
CA ILE A 239 -1.07 21.52 -21.60
C ILE A 239 -0.93 22.30 -22.92
N ASP A 240 -0.66 23.60 -22.84
CA ASP A 240 -0.46 24.48 -24.01
C ASP A 240 0.84 24.14 -24.74
N ALA A 241 1.90 23.73 -24.01
CA ALA A 241 3.18 23.32 -24.60
C ALA A 241 3.11 21.93 -25.26
N THR A 242 2.16 21.06 -24.84
CA THR A 242 1.93 19.74 -25.43
C THR A 242 0.86 19.73 -26.51
N SER A 243 0.09 20.81 -26.67
CA SER A 243 -0.87 21.00 -27.77
C SER A 243 -0.13 21.44 -29.04
N PRO A 244 -0.12 20.65 -30.13
CA PRO A 244 0.73 20.98 -31.28
C PRO A 244 0.08 22.02 -32.21
N PRO A 245 0.76 23.12 -32.58
CA PRO A 245 0.57 23.71 -33.89
C PRO A 245 1.47 22.95 -34.88
N GLY A 246 0.96 21.84 -35.43
CA GLY A 246 1.51 21.19 -36.61
C GLY A 246 2.85 20.47 -36.45
N THR A 247 2.81 19.14 -36.64
CA THR A 247 3.90 18.24 -37.04
C THR A 247 5.16 18.14 -36.15
N GLY A 248 5.33 16.96 -35.55
CA GLY A 248 6.66 16.39 -35.27
C GLY A 248 6.87 15.91 -33.84
N HIS A 249 6.84 14.59 -33.65
CA HIS A 249 7.25 13.89 -32.43
C HIS A 249 8.50 14.50 -31.75
N ARG A 250 8.39 14.76 -30.44
CA ARG A 250 9.54 14.70 -29.51
C ARG A 250 9.05 14.55 -28.07
N ARG A 251 9.47 13.47 -27.41
CA ARG A 251 9.44 13.31 -25.94
C ARG A 251 10.20 14.47 -25.31
N LEU A 252 9.55 15.23 -24.43
CA LEU A 252 10.19 16.24 -23.58
C LEU A 252 10.14 15.77 -22.13
N ARG A 253 11.27 15.22 -21.66
CA ARG A 253 11.64 15.29 -20.25
C ARG A 253 12.12 16.72 -19.99
N THR A 254 11.41 17.50 -19.20
CA THR A 254 11.92 18.79 -18.69
C THR A 254 11.85 18.83 -17.17
N ARG A 255 13.01 18.65 -16.56
CA ARG A 255 13.34 19.11 -15.20
C ARG A 255 13.32 20.64 -15.19
N THR A 256 12.37 21.26 -14.50
CA THR A 256 12.38 22.69 -14.22
C THR A 256 13.20 22.96 -12.96
N ARG A 257 14.50 23.23 -13.12
CA ARG A 257 15.28 24.01 -12.15
C ARG A 257 15.05 25.50 -12.47
N ALA A 258 14.23 26.17 -11.67
CA ALA A 258 14.17 27.62 -11.67
C ALA A 258 15.45 28.17 -11.02
N ASN A 259 16.30 28.83 -11.80
CA ASN A 259 17.34 29.69 -11.22
C ASN A 259 17.37 31.03 -11.96
N CYS A 260 16.94 32.06 -11.24
CA CYS A 260 17.08 33.46 -11.60
C CYS A 260 18.57 33.84 -11.70
N ARG A 261 19.03 34.33 -12.85
CA ARG A 261 19.75 35.62 -13.00
C ARG A 261 20.38 35.79 -14.40
N ALA A 262 19.93 36.86 -15.05
CA ALA A 262 20.71 37.88 -15.75
C ALA A 262 21.68 37.53 -16.91
N ARG A 263 21.28 38.04 -18.09
CA ARG A 263 22.05 38.86 -19.05
C ARG A 263 22.95 38.18 -20.09
N ARG A 264 22.65 38.59 -21.34
CA ARG A 264 23.51 38.90 -22.52
C ARG A 264 23.53 37.92 -23.71
N SER A 265 22.81 38.38 -24.75
CA SER A 265 23.24 38.57 -26.16
C SER A 265 23.67 37.38 -27.04
N HIS A 266 22.81 37.08 -28.02
CA HIS A 266 23.07 37.02 -29.47
C HIS A 266 24.31 36.26 -30.02
N ARG A 267 24.08 35.10 -30.68
CA ARG A 267 24.00 34.93 -32.17
C ARG A 267 23.95 33.43 -32.56
N PRO A 268 23.26 33.06 -33.66
CA PRO A 268 23.08 31.65 -34.07
C PRO A 268 24.08 31.22 -35.16
N GLY A 269 24.59 29.99 -35.05
CA GLY A 269 25.36 29.31 -36.10
C GLY A 269 24.57 28.11 -36.64
N ARG A 270 24.19 28.18 -37.92
CA ARG A 270 23.61 27.09 -38.72
C ARG A 270 24.64 25.99 -38.99
N CYS A 271 24.13 24.77 -39.23
CA CYS A 271 24.58 23.70 -40.15
C CYS A 271 24.48 22.34 -39.45
N ARG A 272 24.12 21.22 -40.06
CA ARG A 272 23.62 20.84 -41.40
C ARG A 272 23.08 19.41 -41.20
N CYS A 273 21.95 19.09 -41.82
CA CYS A 273 21.47 17.72 -41.91
C CYS A 273 22.36 16.89 -42.86
N SER A 274 22.63 15.64 -42.52
CA SER A 274 22.93 14.58 -43.48
C SER A 274 22.15 13.32 -43.09
N ARG A 275 21.30 12.90 -44.02
CA ARG A 275 20.47 11.69 -44.01
C ARG A 275 21.31 10.43 -44.27
N GLY A 276 20.89 9.33 -43.68
CA GLY A 276 21.18 7.94 -44.03
C GLY A 276 20.60 7.08 -42.92
N GLY A 277 19.73 6.10 -43.09
CA GLY A 277 19.34 5.28 -44.22
C GLY A 277 19.03 3.92 -43.61
N LEU A 278 17.75 3.55 -43.57
CA LEU A 278 17.19 2.35 -42.94
C LEU A 278 17.70 1.05 -43.60
N HIS A 279 17.98 0.02 -42.79
CA HIS A 279 17.66 -1.36 -43.15
C HIS A 279 17.45 -2.23 -41.89
N ALA A 280 16.28 -2.85 -41.82
CA ALA A 280 15.86 -3.81 -40.80
C ALA A 280 15.99 -5.25 -41.34
N ARG A 281 16.34 -6.21 -40.47
CA ARG A 281 16.02 -7.65 -40.61
C ARG A 281 15.77 -8.29 -39.21
N PRO A 282 14.89 -9.31 -39.11
CA PRO A 282 14.28 -9.78 -37.85
C PRO A 282 14.95 -11.04 -37.24
N PRO A 283 14.59 -11.44 -35.99
CA PRO A 283 15.16 -12.62 -35.33
C PRO A 283 14.38 -13.92 -35.61
N ARG A 284 15.10 -15.04 -35.65
CA ARG A 284 14.58 -16.41 -35.85
C ARG A 284 14.22 -17.09 -34.53
N ARG A 285 13.06 -17.78 -34.54
CA ARG A 285 12.59 -18.75 -33.53
C ARG A 285 13.27 -20.12 -33.70
N HIS A 286 13.50 -20.83 -32.60
CA HIS A 286 13.64 -22.29 -32.61
C HIS A 286 12.70 -22.95 -31.59
N LEU A 287 12.01 -23.97 -32.09
CA LEU A 287 11.02 -24.86 -31.49
C LEU A 287 11.66 -26.24 -31.27
N GLY A 288 11.18 -26.98 -30.28
CA GLY A 288 11.33 -28.44 -30.17
C GLY A 288 11.35 -28.93 -28.72
N ARG A 289 10.20 -29.16 -28.07
CA ARG A 289 9.39 -30.41 -28.00
C ARG A 289 10.02 -31.62 -27.27
N LEU A 290 9.41 -31.90 -26.10
CA LEU A 290 8.83 -33.17 -25.62
C LEU A 290 9.68 -34.45 -25.52
N ARG A 291 9.71 -35.07 -24.31
CA ARG A 291 9.05 -36.38 -24.04
C ARG A 291 9.04 -36.80 -22.56
N ARG A 292 8.05 -37.65 -22.27
CA ARG A 292 7.57 -38.25 -20.99
C ARG A 292 8.41 -39.43 -20.47
N SER A 293 8.33 -39.71 -19.15
CA SER A 293 7.84 -40.96 -18.47
C SER A 293 8.56 -41.19 -17.12
N ARG A 294 7.93 -41.25 -15.92
CA ARG A 294 7.03 -42.25 -15.25
C ARG A 294 7.74 -43.38 -14.45
N TRP A 295 7.44 -43.45 -13.13
CA TRP A 295 7.47 -44.56 -12.12
C TRP A 295 8.77 -45.10 -11.46
N GLY A 296 8.75 -45.19 -10.11
CA GLY A 296 9.03 -46.44 -9.38
C GLY A 296 9.96 -46.45 -8.12
N ASN A 297 9.35 -46.47 -6.92
CA ASN A 297 9.65 -47.28 -5.70
C ASN A 297 11.04 -47.41 -5.02
N GLY A 298 11.14 -46.94 -3.76
CA GLY A 298 11.53 -47.74 -2.56
C GLY A 298 13.02 -47.96 -2.19
N PRO A 299 13.36 -48.58 -1.02
CA PRO A 299 13.71 -47.85 0.22
C PRO A 299 14.96 -48.36 1.03
N ARG A 300 15.25 -47.69 2.18
CA ARG A 300 15.91 -48.14 3.47
C ARG A 300 17.41 -47.88 3.76
N ARG A 301 17.66 -46.95 4.73
CA ARG A 301 18.34 -47.02 6.07
C ARG A 301 19.56 -47.98 6.33
N PRO A 302 20.29 -47.88 7.48
CA PRO A 302 21.34 -46.92 7.88
C PRO A 302 22.62 -47.63 8.42
N ARG A 303 23.68 -46.92 8.85
CA ARG A 303 24.58 -47.42 9.93
C ARG A 303 25.46 -46.33 10.56
N ARG A 304 25.47 -46.35 11.90
CA ARG A 304 26.34 -45.61 12.83
C ARG A 304 27.79 -46.10 12.74
N ARG A 305 28.77 -45.26 13.14
CA ARG A 305 29.70 -45.55 14.25
C ARG A 305 30.54 -44.32 14.65
N ARG A 306 30.73 -44.22 15.97
CA ARG A 306 31.58 -43.30 16.75
C ARG A 306 33.07 -43.68 16.67
N CYS A 307 33.90 -42.74 17.12
CA CYS A 307 35.16 -42.81 17.89
C CYS A 307 36.21 -41.91 17.23
N GLY A 308 37.02 -41.11 17.91
CA GLY A 308 37.27 -40.92 19.33
C GLY A 308 38.28 -39.77 19.54
N ARG A 309 38.40 -39.36 20.80
CA ARG A 309 39.31 -38.35 21.40
C ARG A 309 40.80 -38.53 21.07
N ALA A 310 41.56 -37.43 21.10
CA ALA A 310 42.64 -37.09 22.07
C ALA A 310 43.37 -35.81 21.57
N GLN A 311 43.37 -34.68 22.28
CA GLN A 311 44.11 -34.24 23.48
C GLN A 311 45.57 -33.78 23.27
N ARG A 312 45.86 -32.58 23.85
CA ARG A 312 47.15 -31.98 24.31
C ARG A 312 48.03 -31.38 23.20
N SER A 313 48.84 -30.33 23.39
CA SER A 313 49.38 -29.55 24.54
C SER A 313 49.94 -28.23 23.96
N GLN A 314 49.72 -27.05 24.56
CA GLN A 314 50.64 -26.31 25.46
C GLN A 314 52.06 -26.00 24.94
N ASP A 315 52.37 -24.69 24.98
CA ASP A 315 53.64 -24.00 25.37
C ASP A 315 54.03 -22.89 24.36
N GLN A 316 53.89 -21.59 24.70
CA GLN A 316 54.69 -20.71 25.56
C GLN A 316 55.91 -20.03 24.88
N ALA A 317 55.93 -18.70 25.06
CA ALA A 317 57.06 -17.80 25.30
C ALA A 317 57.83 -17.09 24.15
N ALA A 318 57.62 -15.75 24.13
CA ALA A 318 58.62 -14.68 24.34
C ALA A 318 59.65 -14.29 23.24
N SER A 319 59.61 -13.01 22.82
CA SER A 319 60.57 -11.94 23.19
C SER A 319 60.96 -10.94 22.05
N LEU A 320 60.80 -9.65 22.38
CA LEU A 320 61.68 -8.48 22.17
C LEU A 320 62.33 -8.16 20.81
N GLY A 321 62.17 -6.88 20.37
CA GLY A 321 63.14 -6.19 19.51
C GLY A 321 62.64 -4.91 18.83
N MET A 322 62.91 -3.74 19.42
CA MET A 322 63.00 -2.43 18.73
C MET A 322 64.43 -2.24 18.21
N PRO A 323 64.69 -1.46 17.13
CA PRO A 323 65.14 -0.07 17.33
C PRO A 323 64.86 0.96 16.18
N ARG A 324 64.63 2.22 16.63
CA ARG A 324 65.13 3.57 16.21
C ARG A 324 65.23 4.03 14.73
N GLU A 325 64.76 5.28 14.55
CA GLU A 325 64.93 6.22 13.41
C GLU A 325 66.40 6.59 13.08
N PRO A 326 66.61 7.32 11.95
CA PRO A 326 67.09 8.71 12.08
C PRO A 326 66.47 9.75 11.12
N ARG A 327 66.52 11.02 11.56
CA ARG A 327 66.27 12.29 10.84
C ARG A 327 67.45 12.71 9.95
N SER A 328 67.19 13.56 8.93
CA SER A 328 68.11 14.64 8.51
C SER A 328 67.40 15.69 7.63
N ASP A 329 68.05 16.84 7.51
CA ASP A 329 67.55 18.21 7.42
C ASP A 329 67.75 18.89 6.04
N VAL A 330 66.92 19.92 5.80
CA VAL A 330 67.21 21.27 5.25
C VAL A 330 67.83 21.46 3.85
N GLY A 331 67.15 22.30 3.05
CA GLY A 331 67.75 23.11 1.98
C GLY A 331 66.94 24.39 1.72
N ALA A 332 67.49 25.55 2.08
CA ALA A 332 66.94 26.89 1.85
C ALA A 332 67.62 27.57 0.66
N THR A 333 66.89 28.43 -0.08
CA THR A 333 67.49 29.50 -0.90
C THR A 333 66.54 30.71 -0.96
N VAL A 334 67.13 31.89 -0.79
CA VAL A 334 66.54 33.24 -0.67
C VAL A 334 66.70 34.00 -2.00
N VAL A 335 65.80 34.97 -2.33
CA VAL A 335 66.11 36.37 -2.71
C VAL A 335 64.93 37.10 -3.40
N LEU A 336 64.46 38.14 -2.68
CA LEU A 336 64.01 39.51 -3.05
C LEU A 336 62.84 39.82 -4.02
N GLY A 337 61.80 40.45 -3.44
CA GLY A 337 61.51 41.87 -3.75
C GLY A 337 60.17 42.21 -4.41
N GLY A 338 59.20 42.73 -3.65
CA GLY A 338 58.03 43.41 -4.20
C GLY A 338 56.99 43.79 -3.15
N ARG A 339 56.91 45.08 -2.80
CA ARG A 339 56.01 45.66 -1.79
C ARG A 339 54.54 45.56 -2.21
N GLY A 340 53.65 45.25 -1.27
CA GLY A 340 52.21 45.43 -1.41
C GLY A 340 51.44 44.74 -0.30
N SER A 341 51.06 45.47 0.74
CA SER A 341 50.30 44.98 1.90
C SER A 341 48.94 44.37 1.52
N PRO A 342 48.59 43.18 2.04
CA PRO A 342 47.20 42.76 2.15
C PRO A 342 46.76 42.71 3.63
N GLY A 343 45.65 43.37 3.94
CA GLY A 343 44.97 43.28 5.23
C GLY A 343 44.49 41.86 5.57
N PRO A 344 44.09 41.61 6.82
CA PRO A 344 43.90 40.26 7.33
C PRO A 344 42.70 39.59 6.68
N ARG A 345 42.94 38.51 5.93
CA ARG A 345 41.91 37.53 5.56
C ARG A 345 41.58 36.69 6.79
N CYS A 346 40.69 37.19 7.64
CA CYS A 346 39.93 36.35 8.55
C CYS A 346 38.76 35.74 7.76
N GLY A 347 39.03 34.67 7.02
CA GLY A 347 38.01 33.84 6.39
C GLY A 347 37.81 32.59 7.21
N ARG A 348 37.22 32.70 8.40
CA ARG A 348 36.59 31.55 9.05
C ARG A 348 35.51 31.06 8.08
N THR A 349 35.71 29.91 7.46
CA THR A 349 34.61 29.11 6.94
C THR A 349 33.62 28.94 8.09
N ARG A 350 32.43 29.56 7.99
CA ARG A 350 31.31 29.21 8.87
C ARG A 350 31.12 27.69 8.72
N PRO A 351 31.08 26.90 9.81
CA PRO A 351 30.57 25.55 9.70
C PRO A 351 29.16 25.66 9.12
N MET A 352 28.82 24.80 8.16
CA MET A 352 27.40 24.56 7.88
C MET A 352 26.79 24.19 9.23
N THR A 353 25.84 24.99 9.71
CA THR A 353 25.11 24.69 10.95
C THR A 353 24.45 23.34 10.74
N SER A 354 24.92 22.30 11.44
CA SER A 354 24.36 20.97 11.32
C SER A 354 22.92 21.00 11.84
N GLU A 355 21.97 20.67 10.98
CA GLU A 355 20.53 20.72 11.28
C GLU A 355 20.16 19.75 12.42
N SER A 356 19.43 20.21 13.44
CA SER A 356 19.12 19.38 14.62
C SER A 356 18.15 18.23 14.30
N GLY A 357 18.11 17.20 15.17
CA GLY A 357 17.16 16.09 15.02
C GLY A 357 15.69 16.55 14.96
N LEU A 358 15.33 17.58 15.72
CA LEU A 358 14.02 18.23 15.64
C LEU A 358 13.73 18.79 14.24
N GLN A 359 14.69 19.50 13.64
CA GLN A 359 14.49 20.10 12.33
C GLN A 359 14.30 19.04 11.24
N LEU A 360 15.06 17.93 11.31
CA LEU A 360 14.84 16.78 10.43
C LEU A 360 13.47 16.14 10.68
N ALA A 361 13.06 15.93 11.93
CA ALA A 361 11.72 15.41 12.24
C ALA A 361 10.61 16.28 11.65
N GLN A 362 10.74 17.62 11.73
CA GLN A 362 9.79 18.54 11.11
C GLN A 362 9.73 18.39 9.59
N GLN A 363 10.88 18.17 8.93
CA GLN A 363 10.90 17.91 7.48
C GLN A 363 10.19 16.61 7.13
N LEU A 364 10.40 15.54 7.91
CA LEU A 364 9.79 14.23 7.67
C LEU A 364 8.26 14.27 7.89
N ILE A 365 7.78 14.94 8.94
CA ILE A 365 6.34 15.06 9.23
C ILE A 365 5.62 15.86 8.13
N ARG A 366 6.27 16.91 7.60
CA ARG A 366 5.77 17.72 6.48
C ARG A 366 5.70 17.00 5.14
N LEU A 367 6.23 15.78 5.06
CA LEU A 367 6.06 14.88 3.93
C LEU A 367 5.01 13.83 4.32
N PRO A 368 3.73 14.01 3.95
CA PRO A 368 2.71 13.00 4.21
C PRO A 368 3.15 11.68 3.59
N SER A 369 3.09 10.59 4.36
CA SER A 369 3.43 9.22 3.94
C SER A 369 2.36 8.22 4.43
N THR A 370 1.10 8.66 4.45
CA THR A 370 -0.05 7.78 4.68
C THR A 370 -0.30 6.85 3.49
N PRO A 371 -1.04 5.74 3.67
CA PRO A 371 -1.37 4.82 2.58
C PRO A 371 -1.98 5.51 1.35
N GLU A 372 -2.75 6.58 1.56
CA GLU A 372 -3.41 7.33 0.48
C GLU A 372 -2.48 8.33 -0.22
N SER A 373 -1.40 8.73 0.45
CA SER A 373 -0.49 9.77 -0.04
C SER A 373 0.59 9.25 -0.99
N GLY A 374 0.92 7.96 -0.93
CA GLY A 374 2.05 7.36 -1.66
C GLY A 374 3.37 8.08 -1.41
N GLY A 375 3.56 8.63 -0.20
CA GLY A 375 4.64 9.57 0.09
C GLY A 375 5.95 8.97 0.60
N GLU A 376 5.97 7.67 0.91
CA GLU A 376 7.18 6.95 1.36
C GLU A 376 8.38 7.18 0.41
N PRO A 377 8.24 7.18 -0.93
CA PRO A 377 9.35 7.50 -1.84
C PRO A 377 9.98 8.86 -1.60
N ARG A 378 9.18 9.89 -1.28
CA ARG A 378 9.71 11.24 -1.04
C ARG A 378 10.44 11.34 0.28
N VAL A 379 9.97 10.61 1.29
CA VAL A 379 10.65 10.49 2.60
C VAL A 379 11.97 9.75 2.41
N ALA A 380 11.97 8.61 1.71
CA ALA A 380 13.16 7.85 1.39
C ALA A 380 14.18 8.65 0.57
N GLU A 381 13.75 9.39 -0.45
CA GLU A 381 14.63 10.27 -1.25
C GLU A 381 15.33 11.32 -0.39
N LEU A 382 14.59 12.01 0.50
CA LEU A 382 15.18 12.99 1.42
C LEU A 382 16.26 12.36 2.30
N LEU A 383 15.97 11.18 2.86
CA LEU A 383 16.89 10.47 3.76
C LEU A 383 18.09 9.89 3.01
N ALA A 384 17.89 9.41 1.78
CA ALA A 384 18.94 8.91 0.91
C ALA A 384 19.96 10.02 0.59
N ASP A 385 19.50 11.18 0.13
CA ASP A 385 20.37 12.33 -0.18
C ASP A 385 21.25 12.72 1.02
N ARG A 386 20.68 12.69 2.23
CA ARG A 386 21.40 13.01 3.48
C ARG A 386 22.44 11.96 3.84
N LEU A 387 22.06 10.69 3.84
CA LEU A 387 22.93 9.59 4.21
C LEU A 387 24.07 9.40 3.19
N GLU A 388 23.79 9.55 1.89
CA GLU A 388 24.82 9.58 0.85
C GLU A 388 25.82 10.72 1.06
N ALA A 389 25.33 11.93 1.40
CA ALA A 389 26.19 13.07 1.71
C ALA A 389 27.06 12.84 2.97
N ALA A 390 26.59 12.03 3.91
CA ALA A 390 27.35 11.59 5.09
C ALA A 390 28.30 10.41 4.81
N GLY A 391 28.36 9.91 3.57
CA GLY A 391 29.27 8.84 3.15
C GLY A 391 28.73 7.42 3.30
N PHE A 392 27.41 7.25 3.43
CA PHE A 392 26.78 5.93 3.41
C PHE A 392 26.63 5.43 1.97
N THR A 393 26.71 4.12 1.79
CA THR A 393 26.19 3.46 0.60
C THR A 393 24.70 3.22 0.81
N VAL A 394 23.86 3.90 0.02
CA VAL A 394 22.40 3.84 0.14
C VAL A 394 21.81 3.05 -1.02
N THR A 395 20.79 2.24 -0.72
CA THR A 395 19.95 1.56 -1.70
C THR A 395 18.50 1.83 -1.36
N VAL A 396 17.75 2.39 -2.30
CA VAL A 396 16.29 2.51 -2.23
C VAL A 396 15.70 1.32 -2.98
N ASP A 397 15.01 0.45 -2.26
CA ASP A 397 14.46 -0.81 -2.74
C ASP A 397 12.97 -0.66 -2.97
N ALA A 398 12.57 -0.53 -4.23
CA ALA A 398 11.17 -0.41 -4.61
C ALA A 398 10.52 -1.79 -4.74
N TYR A 399 9.35 -1.95 -4.14
CA TYR A 399 8.56 -3.18 -4.19
C TYR A 399 7.07 -2.87 -4.36
N ALA A 400 6.31 -3.83 -4.89
CA ALA A 400 4.87 -3.68 -5.15
C ALA A 400 4.51 -2.40 -5.93
N ASP A 401 5.34 -2.04 -6.93
CA ASP A 401 5.22 -0.93 -7.87
C ASP A 401 5.17 0.51 -7.30
N GLU A 402 4.90 0.71 -6.00
CA GLU A 402 4.70 2.05 -5.40
C GLU A 402 5.40 2.27 -4.05
N HIS A 403 5.78 1.21 -3.33
CA HIS A 403 6.38 1.30 -1.99
C HIS A 403 7.89 1.20 -2.05
N VAL A 404 8.58 1.85 -1.10
CA VAL A 404 10.04 1.79 -1.04
C VAL A 404 10.56 1.57 0.38
N ASN A 405 11.57 0.71 0.47
CA ASN A 405 12.44 0.63 1.63
C ASN A 405 13.74 1.38 1.34
N LEU A 406 14.47 1.78 2.39
CA LEU A 406 15.79 2.37 2.29
C LEU A 406 16.77 1.59 3.17
N VAL A 407 17.83 1.08 2.57
CA VAL A 407 18.95 0.46 3.29
C VAL A 407 20.20 1.31 3.10
N ALA A 408 20.75 1.83 4.20
CA ALA A 408 21.98 2.60 4.19
C ALA A 408 23.06 1.89 5.01
N ARG A 409 24.30 1.84 4.49
CA ARG A 409 25.42 1.13 5.11
C ARG A 409 26.66 2.02 5.19
N TRP A 410 27.35 1.98 6.31
CA TRP A 410 28.60 2.69 6.54
C TRP A 410 29.61 1.83 7.31
N GLY A 411 30.89 1.97 6.98
CA GLY A 411 31.99 1.19 7.56
C GLY A 411 32.37 -0.04 6.74
N ASP A 412 33.10 -0.96 7.36
CA ASP A 412 33.60 -2.17 6.71
C ASP A 412 32.48 -3.22 6.51
N PRO A 413 32.11 -3.56 5.26
CA PRO A 413 31.05 -4.54 4.98
C PRO A 413 31.44 -5.98 5.36
N GLY A 414 32.71 -6.26 5.68
CA GLY A 414 33.18 -7.57 6.15
C GLY A 414 32.98 -7.80 7.65
N ARG A 415 32.46 -6.82 8.39
CA ARG A 415 32.17 -6.91 9.83
C ARG A 415 30.67 -6.75 10.07
N PRO A 416 30.09 -7.48 11.05
CA PRO A 416 28.67 -7.35 11.34
C PRO A 416 28.36 -5.95 11.88
N ALA A 417 27.31 -5.35 11.32
CA ALA A 417 26.89 -3.99 11.62
C ALA A 417 26.00 -3.93 12.87
N LEU A 418 25.99 -2.75 13.51
CA LEU A 418 24.88 -2.36 14.37
C LEU A 418 23.76 -1.83 13.47
N CYS A 419 22.58 -2.43 13.53
CA CYS A 419 21.44 -2.03 12.73
C CYS A 419 20.47 -1.15 13.55
N LEU A 420 20.14 0.02 13.01
CA LEU A 420 19.08 0.89 13.50
C LEU A 420 17.92 0.85 12.50
N SER A 421 16.69 0.68 12.96
CA SER A 421 15.53 0.49 12.09
C SER A 421 14.31 1.26 12.55
N GLY A 422 13.49 1.65 11.58
CA GLY A 422 12.21 2.32 11.78
C GLY A 422 11.45 2.49 10.47
N HIS A 423 10.16 2.77 10.54
CA HIS A 423 9.31 2.85 9.36
C HIS A 423 9.13 4.29 8.85
N LEU A 424 8.77 4.42 7.58
CA LEU A 424 8.63 5.67 6.84
C LEU A 424 7.16 6.07 6.68
N ASP A 425 6.25 5.09 6.72
CA ASP A 425 4.81 5.28 6.62
C ASP A 425 4.22 5.87 7.90
N THR A 426 2.95 6.24 7.82
CA THR A 426 2.15 6.71 8.96
C THR A 426 0.71 6.30 8.74
N VAL A 427 -0.08 6.06 9.78
CA VAL A 427 -1.52 5.79 9.61
C VAL A 427 -2.30 6.95 8.96
N THR A 428 -3.45 6.59 8.36
CA THR A 428 -4.43 7.51 7.75
C THR A 428 -4.81 8.67 8.69
N VAL A 429 -5.09 9.82 8.07
CA VAL A 429 -5.51 11.05 8.74
C VAL A 429 -6.93 11.42 8.30
N VAL A 430 -7.79 11.72 9.26
CA VAL A 430 -9.09 12.37 9.03
C VAL A 430 -8.93 13.83 9.41
N GLU A 431 -8.70 14.70 8.43
CA GLU A 431 -8.29 16.10 8.66
C GLU A 431 -9.28 16.88 9.55
N ASP A 432 -10.59 16.65 9.40
CA ASP A 432 -11.64 17.35 10.14
C ASP A 432 -11.61 17.09 11.66
N ASP A 433 -10.98 15.99 12.10
CA ASP A 433 -10.88 15.66 13.52
C ASP A 433 -9.74 16.43 14.22
N TRP A 434 -8.74 16.92 13.47
CA TRP A 434 -7.55 17.55 14.02
C TRP A 434 -7.75 19.03 14.35
N THR A 435 -7.13 19.48 15.44
CA THR A 435 -7.22 20.90 15.85
C THR A 435 -6.31 21.81 15.03
N ALA A 436 -5.29 21.25 14.39
CA ALA A 436 -4.34 21.92 13.51
C ALA A 436 -3.95 20.99 12.35
N ASP A 437 -3.28 21.54 11.34
CA ASP A 437 -2.80 20.74 10.21
C ASP A 437 -1.86 19.61 10.70
N PRO A 438 -2.23 18.32 10.49
CA PRO A 438 -1.47 17.16 10.96
C PRO A 438 -0.08 17.07 10.34
N HIS A 439 0.20 17.81 9.26
CA HIS A 439 1.47 17.80 8.55
C HIS A 439 2.26 19.12 8.73
N ALA A 440 1.79 20.08 9.54
CA ALA A 440 2.50 21.34 9.77
C ALA A 440 3.85 21.16 10.49
N ALA A 441 3.92 20.17 11.37
CA ALA A 441 5.06 19.90 12.25
C ALA A 441 5.38 21.08 13.19
N ASP A 442 4.35 21.67 13.79
CA ASP A 442 4.49 22.86 14.64
C ASP A 442 4.97 22.49 16.05
N VAL A 443 5.81 23.35 16.61
CA VAL A 443 6.25 23.24 18.00
C VAL A 443 5.44 24.21 18.85
N VAL A 444 4.66 23.67 19.79
CA VAL A 444 3.85 24.44 20.73
C VAL A 444 4.33 24.11 22.15
N GLY A 445 4.97 25.07 22.81
CA GLY A 445 5.64 24.82 24.08
C GLY A 445 6.84 23.89 23.91
N THR A 446 6.81 22.74 24.56
CA THR A 446 7.86 21.69 24.49
C THR A 446 7.52 20.56 23.52
N ARG A 447 6.37 20.64 22.84
CA ARG A 447 5.80 19.54 22.06
C ARG A 447 5.83 19.82 20.58
N LEU A 448 6.28 18.84 19.82
CA LEU A 448 6.18 18.79 18.36
C LEU A 448 4.89 18.06 17.98
N TYR A 449 3.97 18.75 17.32
CA TYR A 449 2.69 18.20 16.87
C TYR A 449 2.75 17.77 15.40
N GLY A 450 2.09 16.65 15.10
CA GLY A 450 1.86 16.18 13.73
C GLY A 450 1.78 14.66 13.64
N ARG A 451 1.13 14.16 12.58
CA ARG A 451 1.06 12.72 12.31
C ARG A 451 2.46 12.17 12.06
N GLY A 452 2.82 11.14 12.83
CA GLY A 452 4.14 10.53 12.85
C GLY A 452 5.17 11.26 13.70
N ALA A 453 4.77 12.27 14.48
CA ALA A 453 5.65 12.90 15.47
C ALA A 453 6.09 11.91 16.55
N VAL A 454 5.26 10.94 16.91
CA VAL A 454 5.56 9.85 17.84
C VAL A 454 5.85 8.57 17.07
N ASP A 455 5.05 8.27 16.05
CA ASP A 455 5.06 6.96 15.37
C ASP A 455 5.34 7.08 13.85
N MET A 456 6.60 7.03 13.40
CA MET A 456 7.82 7.06 14.23
C MET A 456 8.92 7.99 13.67
N LYS A 457 8.52 9.06 12.97
CA LYS A 457 9.43 9.94 12.21
C LYS A 457 10.43 10.69 13.08
N THR A 458 10.12 10.96 14.35
CA THR A 458 11.11 11.52 15.29
C THR A 458 12.20 10.51 15.67
N GLY A 459 11.84 9.23 15.82
CA GLY A 459 12.80 8.13 15.96
C GLY A 459 13.70 8.01 14.74
N VAL A 460 13.12 8.05 13.54
CA VAL A 460 13.87 8.08 12.26
C VAL A 460 14.82 9.27 12.18
N ALA A 461 14.36 10.46 12.55
CA ALA A 461 15.19 11.66 12.57
C ALA A 461 16.38 11.53 13.54
N ALA A 462 16.15 10.98 14.74
CA ALA A 462 17.19 10.75 15.73
C ALA A 462 18.23 9.72 15.25
N MET A 463 17.80 8.64 14.59
CA MET A 463 18.70 7.63 13.99
C MET A 463 19.57 8.23 12.89
N VAL A 464 18.96 8.94 11.93
CA VAL A 464 19.67 9.54 10.79
C VAL A 464 20.66 10.60 11.27
N ARG A 465 20.26 11.46 12.20
CA ARG A 465 21.16 12.48 12.76
C ARG A 465 22.34 11.85 13.51
N THR A 466 22.09 10.79 14.28
CA THR A 466 23.16 10.03 14.95
C THR A 466 24.12 9.41 13.93
N ALA A 467 23.58 8.85 12.84
CA ALA A 467 24.36 8.22 11.79
C ALA A 467 25.28 9.23 11.07
N GLU A 468 24.77 10.42 10.76
CA GLU A 468 25.54 11.54 10.19
C GLU A 468 26.70 11.94 11.12
N ASP A 469 26.43 12.14 12.40
CA ASP A 469 27.44 12.56 13.38
C ASP A 469 28.50 11.48 13.64
N TYR A 470 28.09 10.19 13.65
CA TYR A 470 29.00 9.07 13.80
C TYR A 470 29.95 8.93 12.60
N ALA A 471 29.43 9.03 11.38
CA ALA A 471 30.22 8.96 10.16
C ALA A 471 31.17 10.15 10.00
N ALA A 472 30.77 11.35 10.47
CA ALA A 472 31.60 12.56 10.42
C ALA A 472 32.76 12.55 11.42
N SER A 473 32.66 11.78 12.51
CA SER A 473 33.70 11.70 13.55
C SER A 473 33.81 10.28 14.13
N PRO A 474 34.24 9.31 13.32
CA PRO A 474 34.25 7.91 13.71
C PRO A 474 35.37 7.63 14.73
N PRO A 475 35.11 6.85 15.79
CA PRO A 475 36.16 6.41 16.70
C PRO A 475 37.12 5.41 16.02
N PRO A 476 38.35 5.21 16.54
CA PRO A 476 39.32 4.29 15.95
C PRO A 476 38.82 2.84 15.84
N ASP A 477 37.96 2.43 16.77
CA ASP A 477 37.33 1.11 16.87
C ASP A 477 35.88 1.10 16.37
N ALA A 478 35.55 2.00 15.44
CA ALA A 478 34.20 2.13 14.89
C ALA A 478 33.62 0.78 14.43
N VAL A 479 32.37 0.55 14.80
CA VAL A 479 31.58 -0.60 14.37
C VAL A 479 30.82 -0.18 13.10
N PRO A 480 30.69 -1.06 12.09
CA PRO A 480 29.86 -0.75 10.93
C PRO A 480 28.42 -0.44 11.35
N LEU A 481 27.77 0.47 10.63
CA LEU A 481 26.42 0.93 10.92
C LEU A 481 25.52 0.65 9.71
N ALA A 482 24.34 0.13 9.99
CA ALA A 482 23.27 -0.04 9.01
C ALA A 482 22.02 0.70 9.47
N LEU A 483 21.35 1.37 8.54
CA LEU A 483 19.99 1.86 8.72
C LEU A 483 19.09 1.06 7.78
N VAL A 484 18.04 0.46 8.33
CA VAL A 484 16.98 -0.22 7.56
C VAL A 484 15.70 0.52 7.82
N LEU A 485 15.26 1.29 6.84
CA LEU A 485 14.03 2.06 6.91
C LEU A 485 12.98 1.45 6.00
N THR A 486 11.83 1.13 6.56
CA THR A 486 10.82 0.29 5.92
C THR A 486 9.56 1.06 5.58
N ALA A 487 8.81 0.53 4.63
CA ALA A 487 7.45 0.96 4.34
C ALA A 487 6.44 -0.08 4.84
N GLN A 488 5.19 0.35 5.00
CA GLN A 488 4.05 -0.50 5.34
C GLN A 488 4.23 -1.32 6.63
N GLU A 489 4.82 -0.72 7.67
CA GLU A 489 4.86 -1.32 9.01
C GLU A 489 3.43 -1.41 9.57
N GLU A 490 2.68 -0.32 9.41
CA GLU A 490 1.35 -0.07 9.97
C GLU A 490 0.28 -1.07 9.50
N VAL A 491 0.56 -1.76 8.39
CA VAL A 491 -0.33 -2.75 7.76
C VAL A 491 0.24 -4.18 7.84
N GLY A 492 1.23 -4.41 8.71
CA GLY A 492 1.75 -5.73 9.04
C GLY A 492 3.18 -6.00 8.56
N SER A 493 4.07 -5.00 8.64
CA SER A 493 5.51 -5.15 8.36
C SER A 493 5.81 -5.64 6.93
N LEU A 494 5.05 -5.17 5.94
CA LEU A 494 5.15 -5.69 4.57
C LEU A 494 6.48 -5.31 3.90
N GLY A 495 7.01 -4.11 4.16
CA GLY A 495 8.29 -3.67 3.63
C GLY A 495 9.47 -4.44 4.21
N ALA A 496 9.48 -4.68 5.52
CA ALA A 496 10.45 -5.58 6.15
C ALA A 496 10.36 -6.98 5.52
N ALA A 497 9.15 -7.51 5.31
CA ALA A 497 8.98 -8.83 4.71
C ALA A 497 9.48 -8.89 3.25
N ALA A 498 9.24 -7.84 2.46
CA ALA A 498 9.76 -7.72 1.10
C ALA A 498 11.29 -7.73 1.05
N LEU A 499 11.95 -6.95 1.93
CA LEU A 499 13.41 -6.92 2.04
C LEU A 499 14.00 -8.31 2.27
N THR A 500 13.38 -9.12 3.12
CA THR A 500 13.89 -10.48 3.44
C THR A 500 13.73 -11.48 2.32
N ARG A 501 12.66 -11.38 1.51
CA ARG A 501 12.31 -12.37 0.49
C ARG A 501 13.00 -12.10 -0.84
N GLU A 502 13.14 -10.84 -1.22
CA GLU A 502 13.36 -10.46 -2.63
C GLU A 502 14.67 -9.72 -2.86
N SER A 503 15.18 -9.00 -1.85
CA SER A 503 16.21 -7.98 -2.08
C SER A 503 17.65 -8.49 -1.89
N GLY A 504 17.89 -9.39 -0.91
CA GLY A 504 19.26 -9.74 -0.47
C GLY A 504 20.07 -8.52 0.03
N LEU A 505 19.38 -7.42 0.37
CA LEU A 505 19.99 -6.13 0.75
C LEU A 505 20.21 -5.99 2.25
N LEU A 506 19.80 -6.96 3.07
CA LEU A 506 20.06 -6.89 4.51
C LEU A 506 21.55 -7.18 4.79
N PRO A 507 22.25 -6.32 5.56
CA PRO A 507 23.63 -6.58 5.94
C PRO A 507 23.71 -7.61 7.08
N ASP A 508 24.86 -8.28 7.20
CA ASP A 508 25.19 -9.01 8.42
C ASP A 508 25.15 -8.04 9.60
N SER A 509 24.41 -8.40 10.65
CA SER A 509 24.20 -7.53 11.82
C SER A 509 24.50 -8.28 13.11
N CYS A 510 25.03 -7.58 14.11
CA CYS A 510 25.27 -8.15 15.44
C CYS A 510 24.22 -7.71 16.47
N PHE A 511 23.44 -6.69 16.15
CA PHE A 511 22.47 -6.06 17.03
C PHE A 511 21.43 -5.29 16.20
N LEU A 512 20.18 -5.27 16.68
CA LEU A 512 19.09 -4.50 16.09
C LEU A 512 18.45 -3.58 17.14
N LEU A 513 18.36 -2.29 16.83
CA LEU A 513 17.56 -1.34 17.58
C LEU A 513 16.40 -0.84 16.72
N ILE A 514 15.18 -0.99 17.22
CA ILE A 514 13.97 -0.42 16.61
C ILE A 514 13.64 0.88 17.33
N ALA A 515 13.51 2.00 16.61
CA ALA A 515 13.35 3.35 17.19
C ALA A 515 11.89 3.75 17.50
N GLU A 516 11.02 2.78 17.74
CA GLU A 516 9.59 2.96 18.01
C GLU A 516 9.33 3.68 19.35
N PRO A 517 8.16 4.32 19.53
CA PRO A 517 7.92 5.20 20.67
C PRO A 517 7.81 4.42 21.98
N THR A 518 8.83 4.57 22.83
CA THR A 518 8.90 3.92 24.14
C THR A 518 9.23 4.89 25.27
N SER A 519 9.08 6.19 25.03
CA SER A 519 9.58 7.26 25.91
C SER A 519 11.06 7.08 26.25
N ASN A 520 11.83 6.65 25.25
CA ASN A 520 13.25 6.30 25.34
C ASN A 520 13.57 5.15 26.32
N GLN A 521 12.57 4.42 26.81
CA GLN A 521 12.78 3.24 27.67
C GLN A 521 13.21 2.05 26.80
N PRO A 522 14.33 1.37 27.11
CA PRO A 522 14.74 0.18 26.39
C PRO A 522 13.82 -1.01 26.70
N MET A 523 12.99 -1.38 25.74
CA MET A 523 12.08 -2.53 25.80
C MET A 523 12.81 -3.80 25.38
N LEU A 524 12.52 -4.91 26.06
CA LEU A 524 13.16 -6.21 25.77
C LEU A 524 12.60 -6.93 24.55
N GLY A 525 11.54 -6.42 23.96
CA GLY A 525 10.80 -7.05 22.87
C GLY A 525 9.30 -6.85 23.02
N HIS A 526 8.52 -7.62 22.27
CA HIS A 526 7.06 -7.57 22.25
C HIS A 526 6.44 -8.95 21.95
N ARG A 527 5.16 -9.08 22.26
CA ARG A 527 4.36 -10.25 21.87
C ARG A 527 4.17 -10.32 20.35
N GLY A 528 3.93 -11.52 19.82
CA GLY A 528 3.61 -11.68 18.40
C GLY A 528 2.20 -11.19 18.11
N ALA A 529 1.87 -11.08 16.83
CA ALA A 529 0.54 -10.73 16.36
C ALA A 529 0.07 -11.76 15.32
N LEU A 530 -1.03 -12.43 15.60
CA LEU A 530 -1.67 -13.36 14.68
C LEU A 530 -3.12 -12.91 14.49
N TRP A 531 -3.43 -12.41 13.29
CA TRP A 531 -4.78 -12.01 12.93
C TRP A 531 -5.41 -13.08 12.07
N LEU A 532 -6.61 -13.53 12.46
CA LEU A 532 -7.34 -14.61 11.79
C LEU A 532 -8.78 -14.16 11.48
N ASP A 533 -9.27 -14.51 10.30
CA ASP A 533 -10.69 -14.45 9.98
C ASP A 533 -11.31 -15.85 10.20
N LEU A 534 -12.43 -15.89 10.92
CA LEU A 534 -13.32 -17.05 10.97
C LEU A 534 -14.46 -16.81 10.00
N LEU A 535 -14.71 -17.76 9.09
CA LEU A 535 -15.80 -17.66 8.13
C LEU A 535 -16.77 -18.83 8.31
N SER A 536 -18.03 -18.52 8.58
CA SER A 536 -19.09 -19.51 8.74
C SER A 536 -20.08 -19.42 7.59
N HIS A 537 -20.42 -20.59 7.04
CA HIS A 537 -21.37 -20.74 5.95
C HIS A 537 -22.58 -21.56 6.38
N GLY A 538 -23.73 -21.17 5.86
CA GLY A 538 -25.02 -21.77 6.12
C GLY A 538 -25.88 -21.84 4.86
N ARG A 539 -27.19 -21.90 5.05
CA ARG A 539 -28.19 -21.98 3.98
C ARG A 539 -29.35 -21.07 4.30
N SER A 540 -29.60 -20.09 3.44
CA SER A 540 -30.70 -19.15 3.63
C SER A 540 -32.06 -19.79 3.39
N CYS A 541 -33.02 -19.37 4.21
CA CYS A 541 -34.44 -19.65 4.04
C CYS A 541 -35.27 -18.52 4.69
N HIS A 542 -36.60 -18.59 4.56
CA HIS A 542 -37.47 -17.66 5.25
C HIS A 542 -37.34 -17.82 6.77
N GLY A 543 -37.24 -16.72 7.51
CA GLY A 543 -37.00 -16.73 8.96
C GLY A 543 -38.11 -17.39 9.79
N SER A 544 -39.30 -17.62 9.21
CA SER A 544 -40.38 -18.37 9.86
C SER A 544 -40.29 -19.89 9.66
N THR A 545 -39.38 -20.37 8.82
CA THR A 545 -39.12 -21.80 8.55
C THR A 545 -37.62 -22.09 8.68
N PRO A 546 -37.00 -21.77 9.84
CA PRO A 546 -35.55 -21.87 10.01
C PRO A 546 -35.02 -23.30 9.86
N GLU A 547 -35.86 -24.31 10.11
CA GLU A 547 -35.54 -25.74 9.92
C GLU A 547 -35.19 -26.13 8.47
N LEU A 548 -35.56 -25.31 7.49
CA LEU A 548 -35.18 -25.50 6.09
C LEU A 548 -33.80 -24.90 5.76
N GLY A 549 -33.24 -24.08 6.64
CA GLY A 549 -31.96 -23.41 6.47
C GLY A 549 -30.89 -23.93 7.42
N GLU A 550 -29.73 -23.27 7.38
CA GLU A 550 -28.65 -23.43 8.35
C GLU A 550 -28.16 -22.03 8.69
N ASN A 551 -28.22 -21.64 9.95
CA ASN A 551 -27.90 -20.28 10.36
C ASN A 551 -26.38 -20.12 10.57
N ALA A 552 -25.73 -19.39 9.66
CA ALA A 552 -24.30 -19.11 9.74
C ALA A 552 -23.91 -18.27 10.98
N ILE A 553 -24.81 -17.40 11.48
CA ILE A 553 -24.55 -16.65 12.71
C ILE A 553 -24.50 -17.59 13.91
N ASP A 554 -25.45 -18.53 14.02
CA ASP A 554 -25.47 -19.48 15.15
C ASP A 554 -24.24 -20.39 15.14
N LYS A 555 -23.82 -20.86 13.95
CA LYS A 555 -22.56 -21.62 13.77
C LYS A 555 -21.34 -20.79 14.18
N LEU A 556 -21.27 -19.52 13.78
CA LEU A 556 -20.17 -18.62 14.15
C LEU A 556 -20.15 -18.33 15.65
N VAL A 557 -21.30 -18.14 16.29
CA VAL A 557 -21.40 -17.93 17.75
C VAL A 557 -20.91 -19.16 18.51
N GLU A 558 -21.27 -20.36 18.06
CA GLU A 558 -20.75 -21.61 18.60
C GLU A 558 -19.23 -21.74 18.37
N ALA A 559 -18.75 -21.42 17.15
CA ALA A 559 -17.33 -21.41 16.83
C ALA A 559 -16.55 -20.48 17.76
N LEU A 560 -16.98 -19.22 17.92
CA LEU A 560 -16.37 -18.26 18.82
C LEU A 560 -16.39 -18.72 20.27
N SER A 561 -17.46 -19.38 20.71
CA SER A 561 -17.53 -19.95 22.06
C SER A 561 -16.47 -21.02 22.28
N ARG A 562 -16.27 -21.91 21.29
CA ARG A 562 -15.19 -22.92 21.31
C ARG A 562 -13.81 -22.31 21.26
N VAL A 563 -13.58 -21.34 20.38
CA VAL A 563 -12.29 -20.63 20.28
C VAL A 563 -11.96 -19.94 21.59
N ASN A 564 -12.90 -19.22 22.21
CA ASN A 564 -12.66 -18.56 23.49
C ASN A 564 -12.35 -19.55 24.63
N ALA A 565 -13.09 -20.65 24.71
CA ALA A 565 -12.85 -21.70 25.70
C ALA A 565 -11.49 -22.39 25.49
N TRP A 566 -11.16 -22.73 24.25
CA TRP A 566 -9.85 -23.25 23.88
C TRP A 566 -8.74 -22.25 24.21
N ALA A 567 -8.92 -20.98 23.83
CA ALA A 567 -7.93 -19.94 24.04
C ALA A 567 -7.67 -19.69 25.53
N ALA A 568 -8.71 -19.76 26.37
CA ALA A 568 -8.57 -19.68 27.82
C ALA A 568 -7.80 -20.88 28.39
N LYS A 569 -8.03 -22.08 27.87
CA LYS A 569 -7.41 -23.32 28.36
C LYS A 569 -5.96 -23.51 27.91
N THR A 570 -5.62 -23.08 26.70
CA THR A 570 -4.30 -23.35 26.08
C THR A 570 -3.34 -22.17 26.13
N ALA A 571 -3.74 -21.03 26.71
CA ALA A 571 -2.89 -19.85 26.73
C ALA A 571 -1.61 -20.09 27.52
N THR A 572 -0.49 -19.88 26.86
CA THR A 572 0.84 -19.87 27.43
C THR A 572 1.12 -18.50 28.06
N THR A 573 2.01 -18.50 29.06
CA THR A 573 2.46 -17.28 29.73
C THR A 573 3.97 -17.27 29.73
N HIS A 574 4.55 -16.24 29.13
CA HIS A 574 5.98 -15.96 29.27
C HIS A 574 6.20 -15.06 30.48
N GLU A 575 7.28 -15.27 31.23
CA GLU A 575 7.58 -14.54 32.47
C GLU A 575 7.58 -13.02 32.27
N VAL A 576 8.18 -12.54 31.18
CA VAL A 576 8.29 -11.11 30.85
C VAL A 576 7.18 -10.60 29.91
N LEU A 577 7.02 -11.18 28.71
CA LEU A 577 5.98 -10.77 27.73
C LEU A 577 4.53 -11.01 28.19
N GLY A 578 4.33 -11.79 29.26
CA GLY A 578 3.02 -12.10 29.81
C GLY A 578 2.25 -13.19 29.06
N ARG A 579 0.95 -13.25 29.33
CA ARG A 579 0.04 -14.29 28.83
C ARG A 579 -0.43 -13.98 27.42
N ARG A 580 -0.62 -15.03 26.60
CA ARG A 580 -1.32 -14.91 25.32
C ARG A 580 -2.72 -14.32 25.54
N THR A 581 -3.10 -13.36 24.70
CA THR A 581 -4.45 -12.78 24.69
C THR A 581 -5.15 -13.04 23.36
N LEU A 582 -6.47 -13.11 23.41
CA LEU A 582 -7.37 -13.18 22.25
C LEU A 582 -8.36 -12.03 22.37
N ASN A 583 -8.51 -11.26 21.30
CA ASN A 583 -9.57 -10.28 21.14
C ASN A 583 -10.41 -10.64 19.91
N THR A 584 -11.74 -10.72 20.06
CA THR A 584 -12.66 -10.78 18.92
C THR A 584 -13.02 -9.36 18.54
N GLY A 585 -12.31 -8.80 17.56
CA GLY A 585 -12.37 -7.36 17.25
C GLY A 585 -13.57 -6.95 16.41
N ARG A 586 -14.08 -7.85 15.55
CA ARG A 586 -15.19 -7.55 14.64
C ARG A 586 -16.01 -8.80 14.35
N ILE A 587 -17.32 -8.65 14.27
CA ILE A 587 -18.26 -9.69 13.83
C ILE A 587 -19.20 -9.08 12.79
N ARG A 588 -19.51 -9.82 11.73
CA ARG A 588 -20.54 -9.49 10.73
C ARG A 588 -21.31 -10.75 10.34
N GLY A 589 -22.59 -10.61 10.02
CA GLY A 589 -23.38 -11.73 9.51
C GLY A 589 -24.83 -11.36 9.28
N GLY A 590 -25.45 -12.07 8.34
CA GLY A 590 -26.85 -11.86 7.96
C GLY A 590 -27.09 -10.60 7.12
N VAL A 591 -28.31 -10.51 6.58
CA VAL A 591 -28.75 -9.42 5.70
C VAL A 591 -30.00 -8.75 6.25
N LEU A 592 -31.06 -9.52 6.52
CA LEU A 592 -32.34 -9.05 7.06
C LEU A 592 -32.86 -9.97 8.16
N ARG A 593 -33.66 -9.43 9.09
CA ARG A 593 -34.22 -10.18 10.24
C ARG A 593 -35.08 -11.40 9.88
N ASN A 594 -35.70 -11.40 8.70
CA ASN A 594 -36.64 -12.42 8.23
C ASN A 594 -36.00 -13.40 7.22
N ILE A 595 -34.68 -13.41 7.12
CA ILE A 595 -33.91 -14.34 6.29
C ILE A 595 -32.91 -15.04 7.22
N VAL A 596 -32.88 -16.37 7.19
CA VAL A 596 -31.83 -17.11 7.89
C VAL A 596 -30.48 -16.79 7.23
N PRO A 597 -29.48 -16.27 7.99
CA PRO A 597 -28.16 -15.94 7.46
C PRO A 597 -27.44 -17.16 6.89
N ASP A 598 -26.95 -17.06 5.65
CA ASP A 598 -26.09 -18.05 5.00
C ASP A 598 -24.59 -17.74 5.14
N PHE A 599 -24.23 -16.55 5.62
CA PHE A 599 -22.85 -16.16 5.84
C PHE A 599 -22.67 -15.30 7.09
N ALA A 600 -21.59 -15.58 7.83
CA ALA A 600 -21.12 -14.77 8.95
C ALA A 600 -19.60 -14.86 9.08
N THR A 601 -18.96 -13.80 9.56
CA THR A 601 -17.51 -13.72 9.76
C THR A 601 -17.15 -13.06 11.10
N ALA A 602 -16.05 -13.48 11.70
CA ALA A 602 -15.43 -12.81 12.84
C ALA A 602 -13.93 -12.63 12.63
N GLN A 603 -13.38 -11.49 13.05
CA GLN A 603 -11.96 -11.18 12.99
C GLN A 603 -11.35 -11.26 14.38
N LEU A 604 -10.28 -12.05 14.52
CA LEU A 604 -9.62 -12.37 15.78
C LEU A 604 -8.20 -11.80 15.80
N ASP A 605 -7.82 -11.18 16.91
CA ASP A 605 -6.45 -10.74 17.21
C ASP A 605 -5.88 -11.57 18.37
N PHE A 606 -4.91 -12.43 18.03
CA PHE A 606 -4.09 -13.14 19.00
C PHE A 606 -2.78 -12.41 19.23
N ARG A 607 -2.47 -12.12 20.50
CA ARG A 607 -1.12 -11.70 20.92
C ARG A 607 -0.38 -12.87 21.52
N THR A 608 0.52 -13.48 20.75
CA THR A 608 1.20 -14.74 21.10
C THR A 608 2.37 -14.52 22.05
N ALA A 609 2.59 -15.49 22.94
CA ALA A 609 3.73 -15.47 23.86
C ALA A 609 5.02 -15.96 23.17
N PHE A 610 6.20 -15.64 23.72
CA PHE A 610 7.50 -15.88 23.06
C PHE A 610 7.73 -17.32 22.58
N GLU A 611 7.36 -18.30 23.40
CA GLU A 611 7.65 -19.72 23.17
C GLU A 611 6.55 -20.43 22.34
N GLU A 612 5.49 -19.71 21.97
CA GLU A 612 4.35 -20.27 21.28
C GLU A 612 4.58 -20.28 19.76
N ASP A 613 4.33 -21.42 19.13
CA ASP A 613 4.28 -21.51 17.67
C ASP A 613 2.94 -20.95 17.17
N ALA A 614 2.95 -19.66 16.83
CA ALA A 614 1.80 -18.98 16.24
C ALA A 614 1.31 -19.66 14.95
N GLY A 615 2.20 -20.31 14.20
CA GLY A 615 1.87 -21.01 12.96
C GLY A 615 1.03 -22.27 13.18
N ALA A 616 1.05 -22.83 14.38
CA ALA A 616 0.24 -24.01 14.73
C ALA A 616 -1.21 -23.65 15.13
N ILE A 617 -1.47 -22.40 15.51
CA ILE A 617 -2.79 -21.97 16.00
C ILE A 617 -3.89 -22.14 14.94
N PRO A 618 -3.73 -21.70 13.67
CA PRO A 618 -4.76 -21.88 12.66
C PRO A 618 -5.19 -23.34 12.49
N ALA A 619 -4.23 -24.26 12.36
CA ALA A 619 -4.52 -25.69 12.22
C ALA A 619 -5.23 -26.29 13.45
N GLN A 620 -4.87 -25.83 14.66
CA GLN A 620 -5.56 -26.25 15.89
C GLN A 620 -7.00 -25.73 15.96
N LEU A 621 -7.25 -24.52 15.45
CA LEU A 621 -8.60 -23.97 15.36
C LEU A 621 -9.41 -24.67 14.26
N GLU A 622 -8.83 -24.97 13.11
CA GLU A 622 -9.49 -25.75 12.05
C GLU A 622 -9.93 -27.13 12.57
N GLU A 623 -9.06 -27.82 13.33
CA GLU A 623 -9.40 -29.09 13.97
C GLU A 623 -10.52 -28.92 15.02
N LEU A 624 -10.52 -27.84 15.79
CA LEU A 624 -11.53 -27.57 16.82
C LEU A 624 -12.91 -27.24 16.23
N LEU A 625 -12.93 -26.50 15.12
CA LEU A 625 -14.13 -25.90 14.55
C LEU A 625 -14.82 -26.80 13.53
N HIS A 626 -14.07 -27.65 12.83
CA HIS A 626 -14.60 -28.55 11.79
C HIS A 626 -15.53 -27.81 10.81
N GLU A 627 -16.82 -28.15 10.78
CA GLU A 627 -17.82 -27.59 9.86
C GLU A 627 -18.45 -26.27 10.36
N LEU A 628 -18.08 -25.80 11.56
CA LEU A 628 -18.67 -24.57 12.12
C LEU A 628 -18.14 -23.31 11.44
N ALA A 629 -16.84 -23.26 11.16
CA ALA A 629 -16.19 -22.16 10.47
C ALA A 629 -14.84 -22.59 9.88
N THR A 630 -14.46 -21.98 8.76
CA THR A 630 -13.08 -22.00 8.24
C THR A 630 -12.24 -20.93 8.93
N VAL A 631 -10.92 -21.13 8.95
CA VAL A 631 -9.96 -20.22 9.58
C VAL A 631 -9.00 -19.72 8.50
N GLU A 632 -8.90 -18.41 8.34
CA GLU A 632 -8.03 -17.77 7.34
C GLU A 632 -7.02 -16.85 8.03
N PRO A 633 -5.71 -17.17 8.00
CA PRO A 633 -4.69 -16.29 8.55
C PRO A 633 -4.49 -15.05 7.68
N MET A 634 -4.66 -13.87 8.28
CA MET A 634 -4.45 -12.59 7.62
C MET A 634 -3.05 -12.03 7.86
N LEU A 635 -2.54 -12.20 9.09
CA LEU A 635 -1.22 -11.72 9.49
C LEU A 635 -0.63 -12.71 10.50
N SER A 636 0.67 -13.01 10.41
CA SER A 636 1.38 -13.82 11.39
C SER A 636 2.79 -13.28 11.61
N LEU A 637 2.94 -12.52 12.69
CA LEU A 637 4.18 -11.91 13.13
C LEU A 637 4.67 -12.58 14.43
N PRO A 638 5.88 -13.16 14.45
CA PRO A 638 6.38 -13.85 15.64
C PRO A 638 6.73 -12.85 16.77
N PRO A 639 6.65 -13.28 18.04
CA PRO A 639 7.13 -12.49 19.17
C PRO A 639 8.65 -12.28 19.11
N VAL A 640 9.12 -11.20 19.74
CA VAL A 640 10.54 -10.88 19.87
C VAL A 640 10.88 -10.72 21.34
N TYR A 641 11.99 -11.29 21.77
CA TYR A 641 12.48 -11.14 23.14
C TYR A 641 14.00 -11.30 23.20
N THR A 642 14.65 -10.36 23.88
CA THR A 642 16.06 -10.46 24.24
C THR A 642 16.17 -10.46 25.77
N ALA A 643 16.80 -11.51 26.32
CA ALA A 643 16.92 -11.65 27.77
C ALA A 643 17.66 -10.47 28.42
N PRO A 644 17.26 -10.03 29.64
CA PRO A 644 17.89 -8.90 30.34
C PRO A 644 19.40 -9.05 30.55
N GLY A 645 19.89 -10.30 30.66
CA GLY A 645 21.30 -10.62 30.84
C GLY A 645 22.15 -10.50 29.56
N ASN A 646 21.54 -10.29 28.38
CA ASN A 646 22.29 -10.13 27.14
C ASN A 646 23.23 -8.90 27.22
N PRO A 647 24.48 -8.98 26.74
CA PRO A 647 25.43 -7.85 26.79
C PRO A 647 24.89 -6.57 26.14
N TRP A 648 24.18 -6.67 25.02
CA TRP A 648 23.61 -5.52 24.33
C TRP A 648 22.49 -4.86 25.11
N VAL A 649 21.58 -5.65 25.71
CA VAL A 649 20.52 -5.13 26.56
C VAL A 649 21.09 -4.40 27.77
N ARG A 650 22.11 -4.99 28.42
CA ARG A 650 22.81 -4.35 29.55
C ARG A 650 23.48 -3.04 29.13
N LEU A 651 24.10 -3.01 27.96
CA LEU A 651 24.72 -1.81 27.41
C LEU A 651 23.69 -0.70 27.18
N VAL A 652 22.62 -0.99 26.42
CA VAL A 652 21.58 0.00 26.10
C VAL A 652 20.90 0.52 27.37
N ARG A 653 20.59 -0.34 28.35
CA ARG A 653 20.03 0.09 29.65
C ARG A 653 21.01 0.98 30.42
N THR A 654 22.28 0.61 30.47
CA THR A 654 23.32 1.42 31.16
C THR A 654 23.49 2.79 30.53
N ILE A 655 23.37 2.88 29.21
CA ILE A 655 23.40 4.15 28.48
C ILE A 655 22.15 4.95 28.74
N ALA A 656 20.97 4.35 28.57
CA ALA A 656 19.69 5.01 28.78
C ALA A 656 19.55 5.55 30.22
N SER A 657 20.04 4.83 31.24
CA SER A 657 20.01 5.31 32.64
C SER A 657 20.82 6.57 32.91
N ARG A 658 21.70 6.99 32.00
CA ARG A 658 22.45 8.26 32.10
C ARG A 658 21.61 9.45 31.64
N HIS A 659 20.59 9.19 30.83
CA HIS A 659 19.78 10.21 30.17
C HIS A 659 18.36 10.28 30.74
N ILE A 660 17.81 9.14 31.18
CA ILE A 660 16.45 9.03 31.72
C ILE A 660 16.39 8.16 32.98
N ALA A 661 15.35 8.36 33.79
CA ALA A 661 14.99 7.42 34.85
C ALA A 661 14.38 6.16 34.23
N LEU A 662 15.01 5.01 34.45
CA LEU A 662 14.49 3.73 33.94
C LEU A 662 13.39 3.17 34.83
N SER A 663 12.46 2.43 34.22
CA SER A 663 11.52 1.59 34.97
C SER A 663 12.25 0.47 35.73
N ASP A 664 11.75 0.16 36.94
CA ASP A 664 12.32 -0.84 37.85
C ASP A 664 12.43 -2.24 37.23
N SER A 665 11.42 -2.62 36.44
CA SER A 665 11.43 -3.86 35.66
C SER A 665 11.65 -3.55 34.17
N PRO A 666 12.44 -4.35 33.45
CA PRO A 666 12.60 -4.16 32.01
C PRO A 666 11.25 -4.25 31.29
N PRO A 667 10.79 -3.14 30.69
CA PRO A 667 9.46 -3.13 30.09
C PRO A 667 9.49 -3.91 28.76
N VAL A 668 8.30 -4.29 28.32
CA VAL A 668 8.06 -4.93 27.03
C VAL A 668 7.06 -4.09 26.26
N ALA A 669 7.27 -3.96 24.96
CA ALA A 669 6.37 -3.19 24.11
C ALA A 669 5.01 -3.92 24.02
N ARG A 670 3.95 -3.10 24.02
CA ARG A 670 2.55 -3.56 23.99
C ARG A 670 2.02 -3.71 22.55
N PHE A 671 2.77 -3.20 21.58
CA PHE A 671 2.55 -3.24 20.15
C PHE A 671 3.59 -4.19 19.49
N PHE A 672 3.36 -4.60 18.24
CA PHE A 672 4.39 -5.30 17.46
C PHE A 672 5.20 -4.28 16.67
N THR A 673 6.35 -4.69 16.15
CA THR A 673 7.17 -3.88 15.26
C THR A 673 7.78 -4.75 14.15
N ASP A 674 8.45 -4.13 13.19
CA ASP A 674 9.30 -4.82 12.20
C ASP A 674 10.36 -5.76 12.79
N ALA A 675 10.66 -5.68 14.09
CA ALA A 675 11.51 -6.66 14.77
C ALA A 675 11.02 -8.10 14.53
N SER A 676 9.71 -8.33 14.44
CA SER A 676 9.12 -9.64 14.11
C SER A 676 9.70 -10.26 12.85
N VAL A 677 10.06 -9.43 11.87
CA VAL A 677 10.61 -9.87 10.59
C VAL A 677 12.13 -9.77 10.59
N LEU A 678 12.66 -8.61 10.98
CA LEU A 678 14.08 -8.28 10.86
C LEU A 678 14.96 -9.09 11.82
N THR A 679 14.53 -9.36 13.05
CA THR A 679 15.32 -10.12 14.02
C THR A 679 15.68 -11.51 13.48
N LYS A 680 14.69 -12.21 12.90
CA LYS A 680 14.92 -13.52 12.27
C LYS A 680 15.77 -13.41 11.00
N ALA A 681 15.53 -12.38 10.20
CA ALA A 681 16.30 -12.16 8.98
C ALA A 681 17.79 -11.93 9.23
N PHE A 682 18.12 -11.32 10.36
CA PHE A 682 19.51 -11.13 10.81
C PHE A 682 20.07 -12.34 11.56
N GLY A 683 19.32 -13.44 11.70
CA GLY A 683 19.79 -14.65 12.39
C GLY A 683 19.62 -14.61 13.92
N ASP A 684 18.45 -14.14 14.38
CA ASP A 684 18.07 -14.06 15.80
C ASP A 684 19.02 -13.16 16.63
N VAL A 685 19.41 -12.03 16.05
CA VAL A 685 20.27 -11.06 16.72
C VAL A 685 19.59 -10.46 17.95
N PRO A 686 20.36 -10.10 18.99
CA PRO A 686 19.82 -9.35 20.11
C PRO A 686 19.13 -8.07 19.62
N THR A 687 17.87 -7.90 20.02
CA THR A 687 17.00 -6.82 19.54
C THR A 687 16.43 -6.03 20.71
N VAL A 688 16.44 -4.71 20.62
CA VAL A 688 15.87 -3.78 21.60
C VAL A 688 14.98 -2.78 20.89
N ILE A 689 13.85 -2.41 21.50
CA ILE A 689 12.99 -1.34 21.01
C ILE A 689 13.18 -0.14 21.93
N CYS A 690 13.59 1.00 21.38
CA CYS A 690 13.94 2.18 22.16
C CYS A 690 13.85 3.44 21.28
N GLY A 691 12.85 4.28 21.50
CA GLY A 691 12.66 5.50 20.72
C GLY A 691 11.87 6.59 21.44
N PRO A 692 11.90 7.82 20.88
CA PRO A 692 11.30 9.00 21.49
C PRO A 692 9.77 8.96 21.42
N GLY A 693 9.10 9.66 22.32
CA GLY A 693 7.63 9.76 22.34
C GLY A 693 6.95 8.64 23.11
N SER A 694 5.79 8.95 23.69
CA SER A 694 5.00 7.98 24.43
C SER A 694 4.16 7.12 23.49
N PRO A 695 4.14 5.79 23.65
CA PRO A 695 3.26 4.94 22.83
C PRO A 695 1.76 5.26 23.04
N ASP A 696 1.39 5.87 24.16
CA ASP A 696 0.01 6.33 24.42
C ASP A 696 -0.39 7.54 23.55
N GLN A 697 0.54 8.11 22.78
CA GLN A 697 0.28 9.16 21.78
C GLN A 697 0.39 8.67 20.34
N ALA A 698 0.63 7.38 20.10
CA ALA A 698 0.53 6.81 18.76
C ALA A 698 -0.95 6.71 18.33
N HIS A 699 -1.22 6.91 17.03
CA HIS A 699 -2.53 6.72 16.38
C HIS A 699 -3.69 7.58 16.91
N VAL A 700 -3.41 8.61 17.71
CA VAL A 700 -4.43 9.57 18.16
C VAL A 700 -4.50 10.78 17.23
N VAL A 701 -5.59 11.53 17.36
CA VAL A 701 -5.74 12.89 16.85
C VAL A 701 -4.85 13.82 17.67
N ASP A 702 -4.30 14.85 17.03
CA ASP A 702 -3.35 15.79 17.64
C ASP A 702 -2.11 15.10 18.24
N GLU A 703 -1.61 14.07 17.55
CA GLU A 703 -0.37 13.36 17.94
C GLU A 703 0.78 14.35 18.18
N TRP A 704 1.53 14.14 19.28
CA TRP A 704 2.68 14.97 19.61
C TRP A 704 3.78 14.22 20.36
N CYS A 705 5.02 14.65 20.17
CA CYS A 705 6.21 14.17 20.87
C CYS A 705 6.90 15.30 21.65
N GLU A 706 7.40 15.03 22.85
CA GLU A 706 8.25 16.01 23.56
C GLU A 706 9.55 16.21 22.77
N VAL A 707 9.92 17.47 22.53
CA VAL A 707 11.13 17.82 21.76
C VAL A 707 12.40 17.28 22.44
N ASP A 708 12.44 17.25 23.76
CA ASP A 708 13.56 16.73 24.54
C ASP A 708 13.74 15.21 24.39
N ASP A 709 12.67 14.47 24.10
CA ASP A 709 12.75 13.02 23.84
C ASP A 709 13.57 12.74 22.58
N ILE A 710 13.46 13.58 21.55
CA ILE A 710 14.21 13.45 20.28
C ILE A 710 15.72 13.61 20.54
N SER A 711 16.06 14.63 21.32
CA SER A 711 17.47 14.90 21.69
C SER A 711 18.04 13.78 22.57
N THR A 712 17.21 13.27 23.48
CA THR A 712 17.54 12.14 24.36
C THR A 712 17.79 10.86 23.57
N ALA A 713 16.91 10.49 22.63
CA ALA A 713 17.11 9.36 21.71
C ALA A 713 18.43 9.49 20.94
N THR A 714 18.69 10.67 20.36
CA THR A 714 19.93 10.95 19.63
C THR A 714 21.17 10.72 20.50
N ALA A 715 21.14 11.16 21.77
CA ALA A 715 22.23 10.96 22.71
C ALA A 715 22.42 9.46 23.07
N ILE A 716 21.33 8.74 23.31
CA ILE A 716 21.34 7.29 23.59
C ILE A 716 21.97 6.53 22.42
N TYR A 717 21.53 6.81 21.18
CA TYR A 717 22.06 6.13 20.00
C TYR A 717 23.53 6.46 19.76
N THR A 718 23.92 7.72 19.97
CA THR A 718 25.33 8.15 19.84
C THR A 718 26.24 7.42 20.83
N ASP A 719 25.84 7.38 22.10
CA ASP A 719 26.59 6.67 23.15
C ASP A 719 26.63 5.16 22.89
N LEU A 720 25.56 4.59 22.34
CA LEU A 720 25.49 3.19 21.94
C LEU A 720 26.53 2.87 20.87
N LEU A 721 26.56 3.64 19.77
CA LEU A 721 27.53 3.43 18.69
C LEU A 721 28.98 3.61 19.15
N ARG A 722 29.23 4.52 20.09
CA ARG A 722 30.56 4.76 20.67
C ARG A 722 31.00 3.68 21.67
N SER A 723 30.06 2.93 22.23
CA SER A 723 30.32 1.88 23.21
C SER A 723 30.16 0.47 22.63
N ALA A 724 29.68 0.35 21.38
CA ALA A 724 29.29 -0.92 20.75
C ALA A 724 30.43 -1.94 20.65
N SER A 725 31.68 -1.49 20.46
CA SER A 725 32.86 -2.35 20.41
C SER A 725 33.04 -3.19 21.68
N GLN A 726 32.61 -2.68 22.83
CA GLN A 726 32.69 -3.37 24.13
C GLN A 726 31.71 -4.53 24.25
N ALA A 727 30.53 -4.42 23.61
CA ALA A 727 29.52 -5.48 23.61
C ALA A 727 29.82 -6.55 22.54
N GLN A 728 30.37 -6.17 21.38
CA GLN A 728 30.81 -7.15 20.36
C GLN A 728 31.94 -8.08 20.86
N ALA A 729 32.73 -7.63 21.84
CA ALA A 729 33.87 -8.40 22.36
C ALA A 729 33.49 -9.41 23.46
N GLN A 730 32.25 -9.40 23.96
CA GLN A 730 31.73 -10.26 25.03
C GLN A 730 30.80 -11.32 24.46
#